data_AF-A0A482WZE9-F1
#
_entry.id   AF-A0A482WZE9-F1
#
_cell.length_a   1.000
_cell.length_b   1.000
_cell.length_c   1.000
_cell.angle_alpha   90.00
_cell.angle_beta   90.00
_cell.angle_gamma   90.00
#
_symmetry.space_group_name_H-M   'P 1'
#
loop_
_entity.id
_entity.type
_entity.pdbx_description
1 polymer ?
#
loop_
_entity_poly.entity_id
_entity_poly.type
_entity_poly.pdbx_seq_one_letter_code
_entity_poly.pdbx_strand_id
1 'polypeptide(L)'
;MKRSRETPKKGRKSTGGDDDDLGLPGRKTFPEDLFTLPSELIALTAKRRRDTSIASARQSRASSSSKAMMYTKLRNEREEFRKRLVKLIMRKDEDKAYDGSLPTPEEKEIMRYYYYIRHGIDTVHVAPVEKSWLDNIQNLIPAKLKMKHSQYTEKLMMEVKEECMLSVKKAIVDFVLKDPSDPIARVTAPETKERAEVKKLPDFVKNSFQLSKKFLLRNLHVVNPLLGQILDLWHKSYSDLRLMPDIKSIESALDLHNFKKKVQLHIASVLKRLNCDWYPEIQHLFTVGSRKKQIPPSTLKKKLKSFYNCVAAIMTFQLQSLCYNSIVDYTNFLIDIGMSNPGFIIMVMQRNMVIQFEPNFNRYKEVLLLVYDMMIEAVSTLPRLESKLTHLNVEQDTELQNLKPVILPEIVDECRKQVEDTLNDQRIGPELRVQDFDEFIHLINGEAQESLDLFLSEEHTFDEFKEKVAYYDMLAKNNEIQLEHVVTMGMFEIHREDFIRTMVNQASHLREQLINRLTKDYQALCKQLGEDYQAISDRALTVPGNTSELMVLMEFIRKVESVTVFEMEDRLREVMNYILFLSDYTIISAIEMKQNCLTFLWYNRMSQVLEENRQLVEQKTLDYQNSLKESIEQFKEELVQYMAQTEELYTYGDINELPKYLKKAQMLDSKLEAAVAKIDAFNQEEKAYGWEETYFPMRKQISDKLAPFKKLYDNAAEFKEKHDSWTTSRVGTHDPEEIDTETQAFYRNIYKLEKQFADYPEPRNLASEVRQQVEDFKAHMPIIMTLGNPGMKDRHWELISEIVGFPVRADAELTLAKIIDLGLEEYIPKFEVISDSATKENNLERALNKMMSEWQDMEFTFHPYRDSGTFILSAVDDIQLLLDDHIVKTQTMKNSPYIKPFEAIILSWEQKLILLQEILDEWLKVQSTWMYLEPIFSSPDIQQQMPEEGRRFSAVDKVWRDIMKTAIQDAHVLTVIEIEKMLEKLKKCNNLLEMIQRGLNEYLEKKRLYFPRFFFLSNDELLEILSETKDPTRVQPHLKKCFEGIAKLNFTEDLEITAMRSSEGEVVQLVSIISTAAARGQVEKWLLILEKAMKKSIYQTVANAMEAYPCTERDSWVMDWPGQTVLCVSSTFWTSEVHAAIRKPSNGLNDYLHFSGC
;
A
#
# COMPACT_ATOMS: atom_id res chain seq x y z
N MET A 1 14.96 47.55 30.51
CA MET A 1 14.49 48.77 31.24
C MET A 1 13.54 48.38 32.39
N LYS A 2 13.10 49.32 33.24
CA LYS A 2 12.22 49.09 34.42
C LYS A 2 10.87 49.82 34.32
N ARG A 3 9.82 49.24 34.91
CA ARG A 3 8.78 49.84 35.83
C ARG A 3 7.70 48.76 36.13
N SER A 4 7.53 48.26 37.36
CA SER A 4 6.77 48.80 38.53
C SER A 4 5.25 48.90 38.28
N ARG A 5 4.29 48.42 39.11
CA ARG A 5 4.20 48.01 40.55
C ARG A 5 2.91 47.14 40.72
N GLU A 6 2.44 46.56 41.85
CA GLU A 6 2.76 46.54 43.30
C GLU A 6 2.47 45.10 43.89
N THR A 7 2.09 44.97 45.18
CA THR A 7 1.83 43.72 45.97
C THR A 7 0.88 44.04 47.17
N PRO A 8 0.65 43.23 48.26
CA PRO A 8 1.00 41.82 48.58
C PRO A 8 -0.05 40.95 49.34
N LYS A 9 0.27 39.64 49.50
CA LYS A 9 0.01 38.67 50.64
C LYS A 9 -0.68 37.36 50.21
N LYS A 10 -0.45 36.16 50.79
CA LYS A 10 0.66 35.46 51.54
C LYS A 10 0.13 34.03 51.85
N GLY A 11 0.83 32.90 51.80
CA GLY A 11 2.16 32.52 51.25
C GLY A 11 2.77 31.28 51.96
N ARG A 12 3.79 30.62 51.35
CA ARG A 12 4.80 29.67 51.93
C ARG A 12 4.36 28.29 52.47
N LYS A 13 5.25 27.28 52.67
CA LYS A 13 6.42 26.75 51.88
C LYS A 13 6.98 25.45 52.52
N SER A 14 7.41 24.49 51.68
CA SER A 14 8.49 23.45 51.76
C SER A 14 9.30 23.07 53.03
N THR A 15 9.81 21.81 53.02
CA THR A 15 11.04 21.18 53.64
C THR A 15 11.07 20.60 55.09
N GLY A 16 11.15 19.25 55.21
CA GLY A 16 12.31 18.44 55.66
C GLY A 16 12.78 18.35 57.15
N GLY A 17 13.01 17.11 57.65
CA GLY A 17 14.15 16.73 58.54
C GLY A 17 13.95 16.56 60.07
N ASP A 18 13.83 15.29 60.52
CA ASP A 18 14.44 14.58 61.69
C ASP A 18 14.31 15.01 63.20
N ASP A 19 14.51 13.98 64.06
CA ASP A 19 14.89 13.88 65.52
C ASP A 19 13.93 14.02 66.75
N ASP A 20 13.90 12.91 67.54
CA ASP A 20 13.94 12.66 69.02
C ASP A 20 12.88 13.01 70.13
N ASP A 21 12.41 11.92 70.77
CA ASP A 21 12.42 11.52 72.22
C ASP A 21 11.29 11.81 73.30
N LEU A 22 11.07 10.76 74.13
CA LEU A 22 10.40 10.53 75.45
C LEU A 22 9.28 11.41 76.09
N GLY A 23 8.19 10.76 76.58
CA GLY A 23 7.39 11.24 77.74
C GLY A 23 5.94 10.71 77.97
N LEU A 24 5.63 10.16 79.15
CA LEU A 24 4.28 9.78 79.69
C LEU A 24 4.09 10.43 81.10
N PRO A 25 2.90 10.47 81.80
CA PRO A 25 1.64 9.71 81.62
C PRO A 25 0.29 10.50 81.84
N GLY A 26 -0.88 9.84 81.77
CA GLY A 26 -2.20 10.40 82.15
C GLY A 26 -3.37 9.39 82.15
N ARG A 27 -4.53 9.68 82.80
CA ARG A 27 -5.67 8.74 82.98
C ARG A 27 -7.07 9.41 83.00
N LYS A 28 -8.09 8.65 82.51
CA LYS A 28 -9.57 8.77 82.64
C LYS A 28 -10.41 9.57 81.60
N THR A 29 -11.19 8.82 80.79
CA THR A 29 -12.62 9.05 80.34
C THR A 29 -12.95 10.30 79.50
N PHE A 30 -14.03 10.41 78.70
CA PHE A 30 -15.16 9.57 78.17
C PHE A 30 -15.86 10.40 77.03
N PRO A 31 -16.87 9.89 76.25
CA PRO A 31 -17.34 8.53 75.96
C PRO A 31 -17.47 8.23 74.42
N GLU A 32 -18.06 7.08 74.06
CA GLU A 32 -18.90 6.76 72.87
C GLU A 32 -18.45 7.09 71.41
N ASP A 33 -18.63 6.24 70.37
CA ASP A 33 -18.83 4.77 70.27
C ASP A 33 -18.80 4.33 68.77
N LEU A 34 -18.20 3.23 68.29
CA LEU A 34 -17.01 2.49 68.74
C LEU A 34 -16.41 1.62 67.57
N PHE A 35 -15.33 2.11 66.91
CA PHE A 35 -14.26 1.47 66.08
C PHE A 35 -14.55 0.27 65.13
N THR A 36 -14.05 0.11 63.88
CA THR A 36 -12.85 0.53 63.09
C THR A 36 -11.53 -0.25 63.26
N LEU A 37 -10.82 -0.39 62.12
CA LEU A 37 -9.50 -1.04 61.87
C LEU A 37 -8.36 0.04 61.97
N PRO A 38 -7.03 -0.22 61.74
CA PRO A 38 -6.32 -1.44 61.31
C PRO A 38 -4.94 -1.74 62.00
N SER A 39 -4.23 -2.75 61.46
CA SER A 39 -2.75 -2.88 61.34
C SER A 39 -1.82 -3.39 62.48
N GLU A 40 -1.05 -4.41 62.08
CA GLU A 40 0.37 -4.75 62.38
C GLU A 40 0.86 -5.62 63.57
N LEU A 41 1.87 -6.44 63.19
CA LEU A 41 2.96 -7.10 63.94
C LEU A 41 2.73 -8.27 64.95
N ILE A 42 3.73 -9.18 64.88
CA ILE A 42 4.19 -10.19 65.87
C ILE A 42 3.39 -11.51 66.04
N ALA A 43 3.98 -12.55 65.44
CA ALA A 43 4.26 -13.90 65.96
C ALA A 43 3.14 -14.86 66.46
N LEU A 44 2.98 -15.94 65.68
CA LEU A 44 3.15 -17.34 66.13
C LEU A 44 2.55 -17.77 67.49
N THR A 45 1.44 -18.52 67.46
CA THR A 45 1.37 -19.95 67.84
C THR A 45 -0.07 -20.47 67.70
N ALA A 46 -0.35 -21.76 67.42
CA ALA A 46 0.44 -22.83 66.82
C ALA A 46 -0.47 -23.97 66.35
N LYS A 47 -0.03 -24.74 65.34
CA LYS A 47 -0.63 -26.01 64.84
C LYS A 47 -1.98 -25.79 64.10
N ARG A 48 -2.32 -26.55 63.05
CA ARG A 48 -1.87 -27.91 62.70
C ARG A 48 -2.02 -28.24 61.20
N ARG A 49 -0.90 -28.60 60.56
CA ARG A 49 -0.75 -29.54 59.43
C ARG A 49 -1.78 -29.49 58.27
N ARG A 50 -1.27 -29.12 57.09
CA ARG A 50 -1.29 -30.04 55.93
C ARG A 50 0.11 -30.16 55.36
N ASP A 51 0.71 -31.34 55.52
CA ASP A 51 1.85 -31.79 54.73
C ASP A 51 1.93 -33.34 54.86
N THR A 52 2.82 -33.96 54.09
CA THR A 52 3.09 -35.41 53.98
C THR A 52 1.94 -36.27 53.43
N SER A 53 2.20 -36.78 52.22
CA SER A 53 1.71 -38.07 51.73
C SER A 53 2.40 -39.24 52.47
N ILE A 54 2.15 -40.49 52.01
CA ILE A 54 2.79 -41.75 52.46
C ILE A 54 2.21 -42.34 53.77
N ALA A 55 2.32 -43.68 53.91
CA ALA A 55 1.82 -44.52 55.01
C ALA A 55 0.28 -44.50 55.20
N SER A 56 -0.53 -45.33 54.54
CA SER A 56 -0.50 -46.81 54.43
C SER A 56 -0.62 -47.55 55.77
N ALA A 57 -1.63 -48.44 55.87
CA ALA A 57 -1.76 -49.53 56.84
C ALA A 57 -1.75 -49.21 58.37
N ARG A 58 -2.89 -48.75 58.91
CA ARG A 58 -3.61 -49.33 60.09
C ARG A 58 -4.65 -48.36 60.71
N GLN A 59 -5.96 -48.52 60.40
CA GLN A 59 -7.11 -48.33 61.32
C GLN A 59 -8.52 -48.50 60.67
N SER A 60 -8.73 -49.56 59.86
CA SER A 60 -10.02 -49.87 59.22
C SER A 60 -11.06 -50.56 60.14
N ARG A 61 -11.05 -50.30 61.45
CA ARG A 61 -11.86 -51.04 62.45
C ARG A 61 -12.64 -50.21 63.49
N ALA A 62 -12.66 -48.87 63.39
CA ALA A 62 -13.34 -48.01 64.39
C ALA A 62 -14.59 -47.26 63.87
N SER A 63 -14.71 -46.99 62.56
CA SER A 63 -15.76 -46.13 62.00
C SER A 63 -17.12 -46.80 61.77
N SER A 64 -17.21 -48.12 61.85
CA SER A 64 -18.46 -48.88 61.64
C SER A 64 -19.43 -48.79 62.82
N SER A 65 -18.96 -48.52 64.03
CA SER A 65 -19.79 -48.49 65.25
C SER A 65 -20.72 -47.27 65.33
N SER A 66 -20.20 -46.07 65.03
CA SER A 66 -20.93 -44.80 65.17
C SER A 66 -22.18 -44.71 64.28
N LYS A 67 -22.07 -45.10 63.00
CA LYS A 67 -23.22 -45.08 62.07
C LYS A 67 -24.33 -46.05 62.47
N ALA A 68 -23.99 -47.19 63.08
CA ALA A 68 -24.96 -48.16 63.57
C ALA A 68 -25.78 -47.62 64.76
N MET A 69 -25.14 -46.96 65.74
CA MET A 69 -25.85 -46.33 66.86
C MET A 69 -26.84 -45.26 66.40
N MET A 70 -26.46 -44.42 65.42
CA MET A 70 -27.36 -43.38 64.88
C MET A 70 -28.59 -43.98 64.19
N TYR A 71 -28.41 -45.06 63.42
CA TYR A 71 -29.50 -45.78 62.75
C TYR A 71 -30.47 -46.42 63.76
N THR A 72 -29.95 -47.04 64.82
CA THR A 72 -30.78 -47.62 65.89
C THR A 72 -31.56 -46.55 66.66
N LYS A 73 -30.97 -45.36 66.88
CA LYS A 73 -31.67 -44.25 67.54
C LYS A 73 -32.84 -43.73 66.69
N LEU A 74 -32.62 -43.42 65.40
CA LEU A 74 -33.69 -43.03 64.48
C LEU A 74 -34.78 -44.10 64.34
N ARG A 75 -34.41 -45.39 64.39
CA ARG A 75 -35.39 -46.49 64.39
C ARG A 75 -36.27 -46.47 65.63
N ASN A 76 -35.69 -46.31 66.83
CA ASN A 76 -36.46 -46.25 68.07
C ASN A 76 -37.35 -45.00 68.11
N GLU A 77 -36.86 -43.84 67.64
CA GLU A 77 -37.64 -42.61 67.51
C GLU A 77 -38.82 -42.78 66.52
N ARG A 78 -38.63 -43.53 65.41
CA ARG A 78 -39.71 -43.90 64.48
C ARG A 78 -40.71 -44.92 65.06
N GLU A 79 -40.25 -45.90 65.84
CA GLU A 79 -41.14 -46.84 66.53
C GLU A 79 -41.92 -46.18 67.68
N GLU A 80 -41.31 -45.23 68.41
CA GLU A 80 -41.99 -44.32 69.34
C GLU A 80 -43.07 -43.49 68.62
N PHE A 81 -42.72 -42.83 67.51
CA PHE A 81 -43.66 -42.03 66.72
C PHE A 81 -44.83 -42.88 66.22
N ARG A 82 -44.57 -44.07 65.65
CA ARG A 82 -45.63 -45.00 65.21
C ARG A 82 -46.51 -45.46 66.39
N LYS A 83 -45.93 -45.73 67.56
CA LYS A 83 -46.69 -46.08 68.79
C LYS A 83 -47.54 -44.91 69.29
N ARG A 84 -47.02 -43.67 69.28
CA ARG A 84 -47.78 -42.46 69.63
C ARG A 84 -48.95 -42.24 68.67
N LEU A 85 -48.73 -42.38 67.35
CA LEU A 85 -49.78 -42.25 66.32
C LEU A 85 -50.88 -43.29 66.51
N VAL A 86 -50.52 -44.57 66.68
CA VAL A 86 -51.49 -45.66 66.93
C VAL A 86 -52.27 -45.43 68.22
N LYS A 87 -51.61 -44.95 69.29
CA LYS A 87 -52.26 -44.64 70.58
C LYS A 87 -53.20 -43.42 70.50
N LEU A 88 -52.99 -42.52 69.54
CA LEU A 88 -53.87 -41.39 69.22
C LEU A 88 -55.07 -41.83 68.35
N ILE A 89 -54.86 -42.74 67.40
CA ILE A 89 -55.90 -43.33 66.54
C ILE A 89 -56.87 -44.23 67.33
N MET A 90 -56.39 -44.85 68.42
CA MET A 90 -57.16 -45.77 69.27
C MET A 90 -57.92 -45.11 70.43
N ARG A 91 -57.89 -43.78 70.59
CA ARG A 91 -58.78 -43.09 71.55
C ARG A 91 -60.21 -43.01 71.01
N LYS A 92 -61.15 -43.55 71.80
CA LYS A 92 -62.58 -43.20 71.76
C LYS A 92 -62.85 -42.35 72.99
N ASP A 93 -63.22 -41.09 72.81
CA ASP A 93 -63.64 -40.20 73.90
C ASP A 93 -64.84 -39.34 73.44
N GLU A 94 -66.03 -39.76 73.90
CA GLU A 94 -67.26 -39.03 74.28
C GLU A 94 -67.91 -37.91 73.41
N ASP A 95 -69.24 -37.91 73.44
CA ASP A 95 -70.14 -37.09 72.62
C ASP A 95 -70.23 -35.61 73.02
N LYS A 96 -70.33 -34.73 72.00
CA LYS A 96 -71.19 -33.53 72.06
C LYS A 96 -71.92 -33.34 70.73
N ALA A 97 -73.24 -33.16 70.80
CA ALA A 97 -74.11 -33.09 69.63
C ALA A 97 -74.32 -31.66 69.13
N TYR A 98 -74.41 -31.50 67.80
CA TYR A 98 -75.32 -30.55 67.15
C TYR A 98 -75.77 -31.11 65.78
N ASP A 99 -76.84 -30.55 65.23
CA ASP A 99 -77.68 -31.19 64.21
C ASP A 99 -77.14 -31.09 62.75
N GLY A 100 -77.52 -32.02 61.88
CA GLY A 100 -77.26 -31.95 60.43
C GLY A 100 -76.80 -33.23 59.71
N SER A 101 -77.65 -34.27 59.67
CA SER A 101 -77.50 -35.52 58.87
C SER A 101 -76.34 -36.48 59.25
N LEU A 102 -76.56 -37.78 59.03
CA LEU A 102 -75.62 -38.86 59.38
C LEU A 102 -74.90 -39.39 58.14
N PRO A 103 -73.55 -39.29 58.04
CA PRO A 103 -72.79 -39.97 57.00
C PRO A 103 -72.76 -41.49 57.23
N THR A 104 -72.66 -42.24 56.13
CA THR A 104 -72.47 -43.70 56.10
C THR A 104 -71.15 -44.13 56.77
N PRO A 105 -70.97 -45.43 57.09
CA PRO A 105 -69.71 -45.92 57.68
C PRO A 105 -68.48 -45.60 56.81
N GLU A 106 -68.60 -45.76 55.49
CA GLU A 106 -67.54 -45.47 54.52
C GLU A 106 -67.22 -43.97 54.46
N GLU A 107 -68.24 -43.10 54.43
CA GLU A 107 -68.03 -41.64 54.48
C GLU A 107 -67.37 -41.19 55.80
N LYS A 108 -67.67 -41.85 56.93
CA LYS A 108 -66.99 -41.59 58.21
C LYS A 108 -65.52 -42.04 58.18
N GLU A 109 -65.19 -43.17 57.55
CA GLU A 109 -63.78 -43.57 57.37
C GLU A 109 -63.05 -42.64 56.38
N ILE A 110 -63.68 -42.24 55.27
CA ILE A 110 -63.13 -41.31 54.29
C ILE A 110 -62.88 -39.93 54.92
N MET A 111 -63.84 -39.37 55.64
CA MET A 111 -63.62 -38.10 56.36
C MET A 111 -62.53 -38.23 57.42
N ARG A 112 -62.45 -39.36 58.14
CA ARG A 112 -61.39 -39.61 59.13
C ARG A 112 -60.00 -39.75 58.48
N TYR A 113 -59.91 -40.37 57.31
CA TYR A 113 -58.70 -40.48 56.49
C TYR A 113 -58.21 -39.10 56.03
N TYR A 114 -59.10 -38.29 55.42
CA TYR A 114 -58.75 -36.92 55.01
C TYR A 114 -58.44 -35.99 56.19
N TYR A 115 -59.12 -36.16 57.34
CA TYR A 115 -58.80 -35.44 58.57
C TYR A 115 -57.38 -35.74 59.07
N TYR A 116 -56.94 -37.00 59.08
CA TYR A 116 -55.57 -37.35 59.44
C TYR A 116 -54.53 -36.85 58.42
N ILE A 117 -54.86 -36.78 57.12
CA ILE A 117 -53.97 -36.18 56.12
C ILE A 117 -53.79 -34.67 56.34
N ARG A 118 -54.86 -33.93 56.66
CA ARG A 118 -54.78 -32.48 56.92
C ARG A 118 -54.18 -32.14 58.29
N HIS A 119 -54.62 -32.79 59.36
CA HIS A 119 -54.35 -32.39 60.75
C HIS A 119 -53.56 -33.42 61.57
N GLY A 120 -53.39 -34.66 61.09
CA GLY A 120 -52.69 -35.73 61.83
C GLY A 120 -51.18 -35.81 61.61
N ILE A 121 -50.63 -35.08 60.64
CA ILE A 121 -49.19 -35.02 60.33
C ILE A 121 -48.74 -33.56 60.32
N ASP A 122 -47.82 -33.22 61.22
CA ASP A 122 -47.17 -31.90 61.30
C ASP A 122 -46.26 -31.66 60.07
N THR A 123 -46.26 -30.45 59.53
CA THR A 123 -45.45 -30.06 58.37
C THR A 123 -43.95 -30.07 58.69
N VAL A 124 -43.56 -29.87 59.95
CA VAL A 124 -42.16 -29.89 60.43
C VAL A 124 -41.48 -31.26 60.22
N HIS A 125 -42.24 -32.33 59.97
CA HIS A 125 -41.72 -33.69 59.75
C HIS A 125 -41.98 -34.23 58.33
N VAL A 126 -42.52 -33.39 57.43
CA VAL A 126 -42.63 -33.69 56.01
C VAL A 126 -41.39 -33.13 55.30
N ALA A 127 -40.78 -33.89 54.39
CA ALA A 127 -39.66 -33.39 53.61
C ALA A 127 -40.14 -32.22 52.72
N PRO A 128 -39.47 -31.05 52.74
CA PRO A 128 -39.83 -29.95 51.85
C PRO A 128 -39.58 -30.33 50.39
N VAL A 129 -40.35 -29.73 49.48
CA VAL A 129 -40.19 -29.92 48.03
C VAL A 129 -38.78 -29.49 47.61
N GLU A 130 -38.07 -30.34 46.85
CA GLU A 130 -36.72 -30.01 46.38
C GLU A 130 -36.75 -28.76 45.49
N LYS A 131 -35.83 -27.84 45.74
CA LYS A 131 -35.79 -26.54 45.05
C LYS A 131 -35.61 -26.72 43.54
N SER A 132 -34.75 -27.66 43.14
CA SER A 132 -34.53 -28.08 41.75
C SER A 132 -35.82 -28.47 41.01
N TRP A 133 -36.82 -29.04 41.68
CA TRP A 133 -38.08 -29.41 41.04
C TRP A 133 -38.93 -28.17 40.76
N LEU A 134 -38.97 -27.23 41.71
CA LEU A 134 -39.64 -25.94 41.55
C LEU A 134 -38.97 -25.08 40.48
N ASP A 135 -37.63 -25.04 40.49
CA ASP A 135 -36.82 -24.32 39.51
C ASP A 135 -37.03 -24.91 38.09
N ASN A 136 -37.10 -26.25 37.96
CA ASN A 136 -37.45 -26.92 36.69
C ASN A 136 -38.89 -26.61 36.22
N ILE A 137 -39.89 -26.66 37.11
CA ILE A 137 -41.27 -26.30 36.75
C ILE A 137 -41.37 -24.83 36.34
N GLN A 138 -40.60 -23.94 36.97
CA GLN A 138 -40.48 -22.56 36.48
C GLN A 138 -39.81 -22.49 35.11
N ASN A 139 -38.75 -23.25 34.84
CA ASN A 139 -38.02 -23.20 33.57
C ASN A 139 -38.87 -23.66 32.36
N LEU A 140 -39.90 -24.47 32.58
CA LEU A 140 -40.90 -24.82 31.56
C LEU A 140 -41.86 -23.67 31.19
N ILE A 141 -41.89 -22.56 31.96
CA ILE A 141 -42.76 -21.39 31.69
C ILE A 141 -41.95 -20.30 30.96
N PRO A 142 -42.36 -19.86 29.76
CA PRO A 142 -41.68 -18.81 29.00
C PRO A 142 -41.50 -17.49 29.77
N ALA A 143 -40.31 -16.91 29.70
CA ALA A 143 -39.93 -15.71 30.47
C ALA A 143 -40.88 -14.51 30.26
N LYS A 144 -41.35 -14.29 29.02
CA LYS A 144 -42.34 -13.23 28.69
C LYS A 144 -43.65 -13.37 29.46
N LEU A 145 -44.07 -14.60 29.81
CA LEU A 145 -45.28 -14.85 30.61
C LEU A 145 -45.02 -14.67 32.11
N LYS A 146 -43.86 -15.14 32.61
CA LYS A 146 -43.42 -14.92 34.01
C LYS A 146 -43.43 -13.43 34.38
N MET A 147 -42.87 -12.58 33.53
CA MET A 147 -42.80 -11.14 33.80
C MET A 147 -44.17 -10.44 33.67
N LYS A 148 -45.03 -10.87 32.74
CA LYS A 148 -46.35 -10.26 32.51
C LYS A 148 -47.40 -10.65 33.58
N HIS A 149 -47.25 -11.82 34.20
CA HIS A 149 -48.22 -12.38 35.15
C HIS A 149 -47.55 -13.01 36.39
N SER A 150 -46.59 -12.30 36.99
CA SER A 150 -45.80 -12.79 38.14
C SER A 150 -46.67 -13.23 39.33
N GLN A 151 -47.64 -12.42 39.76
CA GLN A 151 -48.53 -12.75 40.89
C GLN A 151 -49.31 -14.07 40.70
N TYR A 152 -49.77 -14.35 39.47
CA TYR A 152 -50.42 -15.64 39.18
C TYR A 152 -49.42 -16.79 39.17
N THR A 153 -48.21 -16.55 38.68
CA THR A 153 -47.12 -17.54 38.68
C THR A 153 -46.71 -17.90 40.11
N GLU A 154 -46.55 -16.92 41.01
CA GLU A 154 -46.27 -17.16 42.43
C GLU A 154 -47.41 -17.90 43.13
N LYS A 155 -48.66 -17.56 42.84
CA LYS A 155 -49.84 -18.20 43.44
C LYS A 155 -49.97 -19.67 43.04
N LEU A 156 -49.77 -20.00 41.76
CA LEU A 156 -49.71 -21.38 41.27
C LEU A 156 -48.50 -22.14 41.88
N MET A 157 -47.36 -21.47 42.06
CA MET A 157 -46.18 -22.04 42.71
C MET A 157 -46.34 -22.27 44.22
N MET A 158 -47.33 -21.64 44.87
CA MET A 158 -47.76 -21.98 46.23
C MET A 158 -48.67 -23.21 46.20
N GLU A 159 -49.67 -23.21 45.31
CA GLU A 159 -50.65 -24.30 45.14
C GLU A 159 -49.98 -25.64 44.84
N VAL A 160 -48.99 -25.67 43.93
CA VAL A 160 -48.15 -26.86 43.63
C VAL A 160 -47.39 -27.37 44.85
N LYS A 161 -46.91 -26.49 45.74
CA LYS A 161 -46.24 -26.90 47.00
C LYS A 161 -47.24 -27.50 47.99
N GLU A 162 -48.43 -26.94 48.07
CA GLU A 162 -49.50 -27.45 48.94
C GLU A 162 -50.02 -28.82 48.48
N GLU A 163 -50.28 -29.00 47.17
CA GLU A 163 -50.66 -30.30 46.61
C GLU A 163 -49.57 -31.36 46.77
N CYS A 164 -48.30 -31.00 46.54
CA CYS A 164 -47.17 -31.92 46.74
C CYS A 164 -47.06 -32.32 48.22
N MET A 165 -47.18 -31.36 49.15
CA MET A 165 -47.15 -31.63 50.59
C MET A 165 -48.34 -32.50 51.04
N LEU A 166 -49.54 -32.25 50.53
CA LEU A 166 -50.74 -33.07 50.76
C LEU A 166 -50.53 -34.51 50.26
N SER A 167 -49.93 -34.66 49.09
CA SER A 167 -49.62 -35.95 48.47
C SER A 167 -48.58 -36.75 49.26
N VAL A 168 -47.54 -36.09 49.80
CA VAL A 168 -46.56 -36.75 50.69
C VAL A 168 -47.21 -37.14 52.02
N LYS A 169 -48.04 -36.28 52.63
CA LYS A 169 -48.81 -36.64 53.84
C LYS A 169 -49.72 -37.85 53.58
N LYS A 170 -50.42 -37.89 52.44
CA LYS A 170 -51.23 -39.05 52.01
C LYS A 170 -50.40 -40.32 51.90
N ALA A 171 -49.26 -40.27 51.20
CA ALA A 171 -48.37 -41.42 51.04
C ALA A 171 -47.83 -41.96 52.39
N ILE A 172 -47.60 -41.09 53.37
CA ILE A 172 -47.21 -41.49 54.74
C ILE A 172 -48.36 -42.22 55.45
N VAL A 173 -49.60 -41.73 55.35
CA VAL A 173 -50.79 -42.40 55.89
C VAL A 173 -50.99 -43.78 55.22
N ASP A 174 -50.95 -43.83 53.89
CA ASP A 174 -51.09 -45.07 53.09
C ASP A 174 -49.98 -46.10 53.34
N PHE A 175 -48.81 -45.67 53.83
CA PHE A 175 -47.72 -46.55 54.26
C PHE A 175 -47.89 -47.05 55.70
N VAL A 176 -48.32 -46.19 56.62
CA VAL A 176 -48.51 -46.55 58.05
C VAL A 176 -49.67 -47.52 58.24
N LEU A 177 -50.72 -47.43 57.41
CA LEU A 177 -51.91 -48.29 57.41
C LEU A 177 -51.69 -49.72 56.87
N LYS A 178 -50.50 -50.05 56.34
CA LYS A 178 -50.21 -51.39 55.80
C LYS A 178 -49.58 -52.31 56.84
N ASP A 179 -50.16 -53.49 57.00
CA ASP A 179 -49.67 -54.55 57.91
C ASP A 179 -48.47 -55.29 57.29
N PRO A 180 -47.34 -55.47 58.00
CA PRO A 180 -46.17 -56.18 57.47
C PRO A 180 -46.31 -57.70 57.28
N SER A 181 -47.44 -58.31 57.63
CA SER A 181 -47.51 -59.75 57.94
C SER A 181 -48.01 -60.68 56.82
N ASP A 182 -48.44 -60.16 55.65
CA ASP A 182 -48.99 -60.96 54.55
C ASP A 182 -47.89 -61.55 53.62
N PRO A 183 -47.78 -62.89 53.47
CA PRO A 183 -46.76 -63.53 52.62
C PRO A 183 -46.88 -63.31 51.10
N ILE A 184 -48.00 -62.76 50.60
CA ILE A 184 -48.30 -62.71 49.15
C ILE A 184 -47.58 -61.55 48.43
N ALA A 185 -47.06 -60.55 49.16
CA ALA A 185 -46.52 -59.30 48.60
C ALA A 185 -45.13 -59.38 47.90
N ARG A 186 -44.72 -60.53 47.34
CA ARG A 186 -43.46 -60.65 46.57
C ARG A 186 -43.60 -60.19 45.11
N VAL A 187 -43.54 -58.87 44.89
CA VAL A 187 -43.35 -58.16 43.60
C VAL A 187 -43.84 -58.97 42.38
N THR A 188 -45.15 -59.19 42.31
CA THR A 188 -45.80 -59.61 41.07
C THR A 188 -45.63 -58.44 40.09
N ALA A 189 -44.68 -58.56 39.15
CA ALA A 189 -44.48 -57.56 38.10
C ALA A 189 -45.84 -57.27 37.43
N PRO A 190 -46.15 -56.00 37.08
CA PRO A 190 -47.52 -55.53 36.84
C PRO A 190 -48.31 -56.40 35.87
N GLU A 191 -49.63 -56.47 36.11
CA GLU A 191 -50.56 -57.22 35.28
C GLU A 191 -50.91 -56.39 34.03
N THR A 192 -49.98 -56.39 33.07
CA THR A 192 -50.16 -55.79 31.75
C THR A 192 -51.27 -56.50 30.96
N LYS A 193 -51.90 -55.81 29.99
CA LYS A 193 -53.13 -56.31 29.31
C LYS A 193 -52.90 -57.69 28.69
N GLU A 194 -51.76 -57.85 28.04
CA GLU A 194 -51.32 -59.09 27.38
C GLU A 194 -51.20 -60.27 28.38
N ARG A 195 -50.87 -60.02 29.65
CA ARG A 195 -50.84 -61.06 30.69
C ARG A 195 -52.25 -61.49 31.12
N ALA A 196 -53.20 -60.56 31.14
CA ALA A 196 -54.61 -60.88 31.37
C ALA A 196 -55.22 -61.66 30.20
N GLU A 197 -54.78 -61.41 28.96
CA GLU A 197 -55.16 -62.19 27.78
C GLU A 197 -54.59 -63.62 27.81
N VAL A 198 -53.31 -63.80 28.17
CA VAL A 198 -52.70 -65.14 28.28
C VAL A 198 -53.41 -66.04 29.31
N LYS A 199 -54.05 -65.47 30.34
CA LYS A 199 -54.92 -66.23 31.27
C LYS A 199 -56.18 -66.79 30.58
N LYS A 200 -56.73 -66.08 29.59
CA LYS A 200 -57.96 -66.42 28.85
C LYS A 200 -57.74 -67.42 27.69
N LEU A 201 -56.50 -67.62 27.24
CA LEU A 201 -56.19 -68.52 26.12
C LEU A 201 -56.50 -70.01 26.43
N PRO A 202 -56.79 -70.85 25.41
CA PRO A 202 -56.92 -72.29 25.57
C PRO A 202 -55.63 -72.96 26.05
N ASP A 203 -55.74 -74.10 26.75
CA ASP A 203 -54.59 -74.70 27.45
C ASP A 203 -53.51 -75.28 26.53
N PHE A 204 -53.85 -75.64 25.28
CA PHE A 204 -52.83 -75.99 24.28
C PHE A 204 -51.95 -74.78 23.90
N VAL A 205 -52.55 -73.57 23.81
CA VAL A 205 -51.82 -72.32 23.54
C VAL A 205 -50.99 -71.92 24.75
N LYS A 206 -51.53 -72.06 25.98
CA LYS A 206 -50.74 -71.86 27.22
C LYS A 206 -49.54 -72.81 27.28
N ASN A 207 -49.69 -74.08 26.92
CA ASN A 207 -48.58 -75.03 26.87
C ASN A 207 -47.53 -74.64 25.81
N SER A 208 -47.95 -74.27 24.60
CA SER A 208 -47.06 -73.73 23.57
C SER A 208 -46.32 -72.48 24.05
N PHE A 209 -47.03 -71.52 24.65
CA PHE A 209 -46.45 -70.31 25.25
C PHE A 209 -45.45 -70.62 26.36
N GLN A 210 -45.71 -71.59 27.25
CA GLN A 210 -44.78 -71.98 28.30
C GLN A 210 -43.55 -72.72 27.75
N LEU A 211 -43.69 -73.51 26.66
CA LEU A 211 -42.57 -74.12 25.96
C LEU A 211 -41.70 -73.06 25.27
N SER A 212 -42.31 -72.14 24.53
CA SER A 212 -41.62 -71.00 23.89
C SER A 212 -40.96 -70.08 24.92
N LYS A 213 -41.62 -69.81 26.06
CA LYS A 213 -41.04 -69.05 27.18
C LYS A 213 -39.84 -69.77 27.80
N LYS A 214 -39.91 -71.08 28.01
CA LYS A 214 -38.76 -71.90 28.48
C LYS A 214 -37.64 -71.95 27.46
N PHE A 215 -37.95 -72.00 26.16
CA PHE A 215 -36.98 -71.94 25.07
C PHE A 215 -36.25 -70.59 25.04
N LEU A 216 -36.99 -69.48 25.08
CA LEU A 216 -36.44 -68.12 25.15
C LEU A 216 -35.58 -67.95 26.40
N LEU A 217 -36.06 -68.30 27.60
CA LEU A 217 -35.29 -68.23 28.84
C LEU A 217 -34.02 -69.11 28.84
N ARG A 218 -33.91 -70.11 27.96
CA ARG A 218 -32.72 -70.98 27.84
C ARG A 218 -31.76 -70.56 26.72
N ASN A 219 -32.19 -69.70 25.81
CA ASN A 219 -31.48 -69.40 24.55
C ASN A 219 -31.26 -67.90 24.29
N LEU A 220 -32.13 -67.01 24.76
CA LEU A 220 -32.05 -65.57 24.57
C LEU A 220 -31.32 -64.91 25.75
N HIS A 221 -30.08 -64.48 25.53
CA HIS A 221 -29.22 -63.91 26.59
C HIS A 221 -29.78 -62.62 27.21
N VAL A 222 -30.53 -61.81 26.45
CA VAL A 222 -31.10 -60.53 26.89
C VAL A 222 -31.97 -60.66 28.15
N VAL A 223 -32.62 -61.81 28.37
CA VAL A 223 -33.49 -62.06 29.54
C VAL A 223 -32.69 -62.44 30.80
N ASN A 224 -31.36 -62.45 30.74
CA ASN A 224 -30.49 -62.77 31.87
C ASN A 224 -30.43 -61.61 32.89
N PRO A 225 -30.78 -61.83 34.17
CA PRO A 225 -30.71 -60.79 35.20
C PRO A 225 -29.35 -60.12 35.36
N LEU A 226 -28.24 -60.78 34.98
CA LEU A 226 -26.90 -60.17 35.01
C LEU A 226 -26.76 -59.05 33.97
N LEU A 227 -27.33 -59.18 32.77
CA LEU A 227 -27.26 -58.13 31.75
C LEU A 227 -28.12 -56.93 32.15
N GLY A 228 -29.29 -57.18 32.76
CA GLY A 228 -30.11 -56.12 33.36
C GLY A 228 -29.37 -55.32 34.44
N GLN A 229 -28.53 -55.96 35.26
CA GLN A 229 -27.69 -55.29 36.26
C GLN A 229 -26.58 -54.41 35.63
N ILE A 230 -26.04 -54.79 34.46
CA ILE A 230 -25.01 -53.99 33.75
C ILE A 230 -25.63 -52.73 33.12
N LEU A 231 -26.86 -52.85 32.60
CA LEU A 231 -27.63 -51.71 32.10
C LEU A 231 -28.05 -50.77 33.25
N ASP A 232 -28.57 -51.33 34.35
CA ASP A 232 -28.99 -50.57 35.54
C ASP A 232 -27.82 -49.83 36.21
N LEU A 233 -26.63 -50.42 36.23
CA LEU A 233 -25.40 -49.76 36.70
C LEU A 233 -25.06 -48.53 35.85
N TRP A 234 -25.10 -48.65 34.52
CA TRP A 234 -24.79 -47.56 33.61
C TRP A 234 -25.78 -46.39 33.76
N HIS A 235 -27.08 -46.69 33.73
CA HIS A 235 -28.14 -45.69 33.87
C HIS A 235 -28.21 -45.01 35.24
N LYS A 236 -27.53 -45.53 36.27
CA LYS A 236 -27.50 -44.93 37.63
C LYS A 236 -26.23 -44.19 37.99
N SER A 237 -25.14 -44.36 37.23
CA SER A 237 -23.81 -43.87 37.66
C SER A 237 -22.91 -43.37 36.52
N TYR A 238 -23.31 -43.59 35.26
CA TYR A 238 -22.47 -43.32 34.09
C TYR A 238 -23.23 -42.74 32.87
N SER A 239 -24.57 -42.64 32.89
CA SER A 239 -25.39 -42.03 31.81
C SER A 239 -25.01 -40.57 31.52
N ASP A 240 -24.69 -39.83 32.57
CA ASP A 240 -24.47 -38.39 32.54
C ASP A 240 -22.97 -38.06 32.41
N LEU A 241 -22.13 -39.10 32.30
CA LEU A 241 -20.72 -38.96 32.00
C LEU A 241 -20.55 -38.43 30.57
N ARG A 242 -19.56 -37.57 30.37
CA ARG A 242 -19.10 -37.06 29.07
C ARG A 242 -17.58 -37.10 29.03
N LEU A 243 -17.00 -37.15 27.83
CA LEU A 243 -15.56 -37.09 27.61
C LEU A 243 -14.99 -35.68 27.90
N MET A 244 -15.82 -34.63 27.81
CA MET A 244 -15.51 -33.25 28.21
C MET A 244 -16.62 -32.68 29.11
N PRO A 245 -16.65 -33.02 30.42
CA PRO A 245 -17.75 -32.63 31.30
C PRO A 245 -17.75 -31.14 31.68
N ASP A 246 -16.56 -30.52 31.77
CA ASP A 246 -16.40 -29.16 32.31
C ASP A 246 -16.31 -28.08 31.21
N ILE A 247 -16.66 -28.41 29.95
CA ILE A 247 -16.47 -27.49 28.81
C ILE A 247 -17.29 -26.19 28.92
N LYS A 248 -18.41 -26.24 29.65
CA LYS A 248 -19.30 -25.08 29.92
C LYS A 248 -18.88 -24.24 31.15
N SER A 249 -17.71 -24.51 31.75
CA SER A 249 -17.12 -23.69 32.83
C SER A 249 -15.83 -23.01 32.38
N ILE A 250 -15.77 -22.57 31.12
CA ILE A 250 -14.69 -21.75 30.57
C ILE A 250 -15.20 -20.31 30.57
N GLU A 251 -14.61 -19.46 31.42
CA GLU A 251 -15.11 -18.10 31.70
C GLU A 251 -14.51 -17.01 30.80
N SER A 252 -13.48 -17.31 30.01
CA SER A 252 -12.75 -16.38 29.14
C SER A 252 -12.33 -17.04 27.83
N ALA A 253 -12.06 -16.24 26.80
CA ALA A 253 -11.46 -16.73 25.57
C ALA A 253 -10.16 -17.50 25.84
N LEU A 254 -9.85 -18.48 24.99
CA LEU A 254 -8.65 -19.33 25.12
C LEU A 254 -7.77 -19.27 23.88
N ASP A 255 -6.46 -19.26 24.10
CA ASP A 255 -5.50 -19.67 23.07
C ASP A 255 -5.72 -21.16 22.70
N LEU A 256 -5.48 -21.45 21.42
CA LEU A 256 -5.65 -22.75 20.80
C LEU A 256 -4.75 -23.86 21.39
N HIS A 257 -3.54 -23.53 21.85
CA HIS A 257 -2.67 -24.49 22.55
C HIS A 257 -3.24 -24.87 23.92
N ASN A 258 -3.65 -23.88 24.71
CA ASN A 258 -4.26 -24.07 26.02
C ASN A 258 -5.59 -24.81 25.93
N PHE A 259 -6.41 -24.54 24.91
CA PHE A 259 -7.62 -25.32 24.62
C PHE A 259 -7.29 -26.81 24.39
N LYS A 260 -6.40 -27.13 23.43
CA LYS A 260 -6.01 -28.52 23.12
C LYS A 260 -5.50 -29.27 24.34
N LYS A 261 -4.73 -28.59 25.20
CA LYS A 261 -4.20 -29.14 26.46
C LYS A 261 -5.30 -29.46 27.48
N LYS A 262 -6.34 -28.61 27.62
CA LYS A 262 -7.52 -28.91 28.45
C LYS A 262 -8.26 -30.15 27.93
N VAL A 263 -8.57 -30.20 26.64
CA VAL A 263 -9.26 -31.34 25.98
C VAL A 263 -8.58 -32.68 26.31
N GLN A 264 -7.26 -32.76 26.15
CA GLN A 264 -6.47 -33.96 26.47
C GLN A 264 -6.58 -34.39 27.95
N LEU A 265 -6.60 -33.42 28.87
CA LEU A 265 -6.71 -33.69 30.32
C LEU A 265 -8.10 -34.21 30.72
N HIS A 266 -9.19 -33.65 30.17
CA HIS A 266 -10.54 -34.13 30.46
C HIS A 266 -10.75 -35.57 29.94
N ILE A 267 -10.37 -35.84 28.68
CA ILE A 267 -10.47 -37.20 28.10
C ILE A 267 -9.66 -38.21 28.93
N ALA A 268 -8.42 -37.90 29.30
CA ALA A 268 -7.59 -38.78 30.12
C ALA A 268 -8.19 -39.04 31.52
N SER A 269 -8.81 -38.02 32.14
CA SER A 269 -9.52 -38.16 33.42
C SER A 269 -10.73 -39.09 33.32
N VAL A 270 -11.52 -38.99 32.24
CA VAL A 270 -12.71 -39.82 32.01
C VAL A 270 -12.32 -41.26 31.68
N LEU A 271 -11.29 -41.49 30.87
CA LEU A 271 -10.74 -42.83 30.61
C LEU A 271 -10.20 -43.50 31.88
N LYS A 272 -9.63 -42.73 32.81
CA LYS A 272 -9.21 -43.22 34.12
C LYS A 272 -10.41 -43.67 34.96
N ARG A 273 -11.50 -42.90 35.00
CA ARG A 273 -12.75 -43.27 35.70
C ARG A 273 -13.37 -44.56 35.12
N LEU A 274 -13.38 -44.70 33.79
CA LEU A 274 -13.88 -45.93 33.12
C LEU A 274 -13.03 -47.16 33.44
N ASN A 275 -11.70 -47.03 33.51
CA ASN A 275 -10.78 -48.13 33.82
C ASN A 275 -10.73 -48.50 35.32
N CYS A 276 -10.87 -47.53 36.22
CA CYS A 276 -10.73 -47.72 37.67
C CYS A 276 -12.05 -48.09 38.37
N ASP A 277 -13.18 -47.57 37.90
CA ASP A 277 -14.46 -47.66 38.63
C ASP A 277 -15.46 -48.55 37.86
N TRP A 278 -15.87 -48.12 36.65
CA TRP A 278 -16.87 -48.83 35.84
C TRP A 278 -16.47 -50.27 35.49
N TYR A 279 -15.26 -50.46 35.00
CA TYR A 279 -14.81 -51.78 34.54
C TYR A 279 -14.66 -52.78 35.72
N PRO A 280 -14.06 -52.43 36.88
CA PRO A 280 -14.06 -53.32 38.05
C PRO A 280 -15.44 -53.55 38.68
N GLU A 281 -16.36 -52.59 38.64
CA GLU A 281 -17.75 -52.82 39.06
C GLU A 281 -18.44 -53.89 38.21
N ILE A 282 -18.23 -53.88 36.90
CA ILE A 282 -18.68 -54.96 36.01
C ILE A 282 -18.00 -56.30 36.39
N GLN A 283 -16.68 -56.33 36.60
CA GLN A 283 -16.00 -57.57 37.06
C GLN A 283 -16.58 -58.12 38.38
N HIS A 284 -16.97 -57.24 39.31
CA HIS A 284 -17.65 -57.63 40.54
C HIS A 284 -19.06 -58.20 40.27
N LEU A 285 -19.86 -57.57 39.39
CA LEU A 285 -21.17 -58.11 38.99
C LEU A 285 -21.04 -59.53 38.39
N PHE A 286 -20.05 -59.79 37.55
CA PHE A 286 -19.79 -61.13 37.01
C PHE A 286 -19.38 -62.13 38.08
N THR A 287 -18.56 -61.71 39.05
CA THR A 287 -18.16 -62.55 40.19
C THR A 287 -19.38 -62.95 41.03
N VAL A 288 -20.33 -62.04 41.25
CA VAL A 288 -21.61 -62.32 41.94
C VAL A 288 -22.55 -63.16 41.09
N GLY A 289 -22.67 -62.88 39.79
CA GLY A 289 -23.49 -63.63 38.84
C GLY A 289 -23.06 -65.09 38.68
N SER A 290 -21.74 -65.36 38.66
CA SER A 290 -21.16 -66.71 38.71
C SER A 290 -21.66 -67.49 39.92
N ARG A 291 -21.54 -66.92 41.13
CA ARG A 291 -22.01 -67.54 42.39
C ARG A 291 -23.51 -67.82 42.38
N LYS A 292 -24.30 -67.00 41.67
CA LYS A 292 -25.75 -67.17 41.48
C LYS A 292 -26.13 -68.13 40.33
N LYS A 293 -25.17 -68.79 39.66
CA LYS A 293 -25.36 -69.63 38.46
C LYS A 293 -26.03 -68.90 37.28
N GLN A 294 -25.80 -67.59 37.15
CA GLN A 294 -26.37 -66.73 36.10
C GLN A 294 -25.48 -66.65 34.84
N ILE A 295 -24.34 -67.34 34.81
CA ILE A 295 -23.44 -67.43 33.65
C ILE A 295 -23.56 -68.85 33.06
N PRO A 296 -23.56 -69.05 31.72
CA PRO A 296 -23.54 -70.38 31.12
C PRO A 296 -22.35 -71.22 31.60
N PRO A 297 -22.51 -72.54 31.80
CA PRO A 297 -21.41 -73.40 32.26
C PRO A 297 -20.30 -73.51 31.20
N SER A 298 -19.05 -73.56 31.65
CA SER A 298 -17.84 -73.61 30.80
C SER A 298 -17.77 -74.81 29.85
N THR A 299 -18.52 -75.88 30.14
CA THR A 299 -18.69 -77.04 29.25
C THR A 299 -19.39 -76.69 27.93
N LEU A 300 -20.16 -75.61 27.87
CA LEU A 300 -20.91 -75.19 26.67
C LEU A 300 -20.22 -74.04 25.91
N LYS A 301 -18.96 -74.26 25.48
CA LYS A 301 -18.10 -73.25 24.81
C LYS A 301 -18.84 -72.32 23.83
N LYS A 302 -19.66 -72.87 22.91
CA LYS A 302 -20.45 -72.07 21.93
C LYS A 302 -21.46 -71.11 22.59
N LYS A 303 -22.17 -71.53 23.64
CA LYS A 303 -23.08 -70.65 24.40
C LYS A 303 -22.32 -69.64 25.26
N LEU A 304 -21.10 -69.95 25.69
CA LEU A 304 -20.26 -69.02 26.44
C LEU A 304 -19.67 -67.91 25.53
N LYS A 305 -19.12 -68.24 24.34
CA LYS A 305 -18.69 -67.21 23.34
C LYS A 305 -19.88 -66.33 22.92
N SER A 306 -21.05 -66.93 22.73
CA SER A 306 -22.31 -66.20 22.45
C SER A 306 -22.74 -65.27 23.60
N PHE A 307 -22.58 -65.68 24.86
CA PHE A 307 -22.90 -64.84 26.02
C PHE A 307 -21.92 -63.67 26.16
N TYR A 308 -20.60 -63.91 26.08
CA TYR A 308 -19.62 -62.83 26.14
C TYR A 308 -19.70 -61.87 24.94
N ASN A 309 -20.06 -62.33 23.74
CA ASN A 309 -20.39 -61.44 22.63
C ASN A 309 -21.58 -60.51 22.95
N CYS A 310 -22.61 -60.99 23.67
CA CYS A 310 -23.75 -60.17 24.09
C CYS A 310 -23.36 -59.16 25.19
N VAL A 311 -22.45 -59.53 26.10
CA VAL A 311 -21.86 -58.63 27.11
C VAL A 311 -21.02 -57.54 26.44
N ALA A 312 -20.14 -57.92 25.51
CA ALA A 312 -19.33 -57.00 24.73
C ALA A 312 -20.20 -56.04 23.90
N ALA A 313 -21.30 -56.51 23.30
CA ALA A 313 -22.25 -55.65 22.59
C ALA A 313 -22.89 -54.59 23.51
N ILE A 314 -23.25 -54.94 24.75
CA ILE A 314 -23.80 -53.99 25.73
C ILE A 314 -22.73 -52.97 26.16
N MET A 315 -21.51 -53.41 26.49
CA MET A 315 -20.41 -52.51 26.87
C MET A 315 -19.99 -51.59 25.71
N THR A 316 -19.97 -52.11 24.48
CA THR A 316 -19.75 -51.33 23.26
C THR A 316 -20.84 -50.29 23.06
N PHE A 317 -22.12 -50.65 23.19
CA PHE A 317 -23.24 -49.70 23.08
C PHE A 317 -23.20 -48.61 24.16
N GLN A 318 -22.79 -48.94 25.39
CA GLN A 318 -22.58 -47.97 26.47
C GLN A 318 -21.48 -46.95 26.11
N LEU A 319 -20.32 -47.42 25.63
CA LEU A 319 -19.22 -46.54 25.19
C LEU A 319 -19.57 -45.74 23.93
N GLN A 320 -20.31 -46.33 22.99
CA GLN A 320 -20.87 -45.65 21.80
C GLN A 320 -21.81 -44.51 22.22
N SER A 321 -22.71 -44.76 23.19
CA SER A 321 -23.62 -43.73 23.74
C SER A 321 -22.86 -42.60 24.43
N LEU A 322 -21.82 -42.93 25.22
CA LEU A 322 -20.94 -41.93 25.85
C LEU A 322 -20.26 -41.04 24.80
N CYS A 323 -19.69 -41.66 23.76
CA CYS A 323 -18.96 -40.95 22.72
C CYS A 323 -19.90 -40.08 21.87
N TYR A 324 -21.03 -40.63 21.40
CA TYR A 324 -22.05 -39.90 20.63
C TYR A 324 -22.55 -38.66 21.40
N ASN A 325 -22.97 -38.83 22.66
CA ASN A 325 -23.43 -37.69 23.47
C ASN A 325 -22.32 -36.66 23.70
N SER A 326 -21.05 -37.09 23.84
CA SER A 326 -19.92 -36.17 24.02
C SER A 326 -19.56 -35.41 22.73
N ILE A 327 -19.73 -36.03 21.57
CA ILE A 327 -19.59 -35.41 20.25
C ILE A 327 -20.68 -34.35 20.07
N VAL A 328 -21.94 -34.69 20.30
CA VAL A 328 -23.09 -33.75 20.19
C VAL A 328 -22.95 -32.59 21.18
N ASP A 329 -22.60 -32.85 22.44
CA ASP A 329 -22.39 -31.77 23.44
C ASP A 329 -21.20 -30.86 23.08
N TYR A 330 -20.19 -31.34 22.35
CA TYR A 330 -19.07 -30.54 21.87
C TYR A 330 -19.42 -29.73 20.61
N THR A 331 -20.10 -30.33 19.62
CA THR A 331 -20.63 -29.63 18.44
C THR A 331 -21.54 -28.47 18.88
N ASN A 332 -22.48 -28.74 19.80
CA ASN A 332 -23.36 -27.72 20.38
C ASN A 332 -22.57 -26.62 21.12
N PHE A 333 -21.49 -26.96 21.83
CA PHE A 333 -20.64 -25.95 22.48
C PHE A 333 -19.96 -25.03 21.45
N LEU A 334 -19.44 -25.55 20.34
CA LEU A 334 -18.77 -24.71 19.34
C LEU A 334 -19.75 -23.79 18.59
N ILE A 335 -20.99 -24.23 18.37
CA ILE A 335 -22.05 -23.46 17.69
C ILE A 335 -22.69 -22.40 18.61
N ASP A 336 -22.67 -22.58 19.94
CA ASP A 336 -23.27 -21.66 20.94
C ASP A 336 -22.37 -20.43 21.24
N ILE A 337 -22.08 -19.67 20.18
CA ILE A 337 -21.21 -18.50 20.13
C ILE A 337 -21.71 -17.38 21.06
N GLY A 338 -20.85 -16.90 21.96
CA GLY A 338 -21.17 -15.77 22.85
C GLY A 338 -22.10 -16.10 24.02
N MET A 339 -22.48 -17.37 24.18
CA MET A 339 -23.32 -17.86 25.29
C MET A 339 -22.55 -18.88 26.16
N SER A 340 -22.46 -20.15 25.75
CA SER A 340 -21.62 -21.14 26.46
C SER A 340 -20.14 -21.08 26.05
N ASN A 341 -19.85 -20.59 24.84
CA ASN A 341 -18.50 -20.51 24.29
C ASN A 341 -17.97 -19.07 24.35
N PRO A 342 -16.95 -18.77 25.17
CA PRO A 342 -16.35 -17.44 25.28
C PRO A 342 -15.35 -17.11 24.15
N GLY A 343 -15.17 -18.02 23.18
CA GLY A 343 -14.35 -17.79 21.99
C GLY A 343 -12.87 -18.12 22.14
N PHE A 344 -12.11 -17.75 21.12
CA PHE A 344 -10.69 -18.06 20.97
C PHE A 344 -9.88 -16.79 20.66
N ILE A 345 -8.73 -16.64 21.31
CA ILE A 345 -7.79 -15.54 21.04
C ILE A 345 -7.12 -15.77 19.68
N ILE A 346 -7.04 -14.73 18.85
CA ILE A 346 -6.32 -14.72 17.55
C ILE A 346 -5.56 -13.39 17.41
N MET A 347 -4.30 -13.43 16.97
CA MET A 347 -3.45 -12.24 16.87
C MET A 347 -3.34 -11.74 15.42
N VAL A 348 -3.36 -10.42 15.23
CA VAL A 348 -3.01 -9.78 13.95
C VAL A 348 -1.50 -9.50 13.94
N MET A 349 -0.81 -9.89 12.87
CA MET A 349 0.64 -9.73 12.72
C MET A 349 1.02 -9.32 11.29
N GLN A 350 2.08 -8.54 11.13
CA GLN A 350 2.67 -8.23 9.82
C GLN A 350 3.73 -9.29 9.47
N ARG A 351 3.64 -9.89 8.27
CA ARG A 351 4.71 -10.75 7.70
C ARG A 351 4.83 -10.49 6.20
N ASN A 352 6.07 -10.28 5.72
CA ASN A 352 6.37 -9.99 4.32
C ASN A 352 5.51 -8.85 3.73
N MET A 353 5.37 -7.74 4.47
CA MET A 353 4.50 -6.59 4.15
C MET A 353 2.99 -6.90 3.99
N VAL A 354 2.53 -8.07 4.45
CA VAL A 354 1.12 -8.48 4.43
C VAL A 354 0.58 -8.69 5.84
N ILE A 355 -0.66 -8.26 6.08
CA ILE A 355 -1.40 -8.50 7.32
C ILE A 355 -1.85 -9.97 7.37
N GLN A 356 -1.51 -10.68 8.44
CA GLN A 356 -1.83 -12.11 8.61
C GLN A 356 -2.33 -12.38 10.03
N PHE A 357 -3.23 -13.37 10.15
CA PHE A 357 -3.70 -13.87 11.44
C PHE A 357 -2.81 -15.02 11.93
N GLU A 358 -2.39 -14.95 13.20
CA GLU A 358 -1.60 -16.00 13.86
C GLU A 358 -2.28 -16.46 15.17
N PRO A 359 -2.55 -17.78 15.33
CA PRO A 359 -2.64 -18.80 14.27
C PRO A 359 -3.61 -18.44 13.14
N ASN A 360 -3.45 -19.05 11.96
CA ASN A 360 -4.39 -18.87 10.86
C ASN A 360 -5.68 -19.70 11.07
N PHE A 361 -6.78 -19.30 10.41
CA PHE A 361 -8.10 -19.96 10.57
C PHE A 361 -8.08 -21.46 10.25
N ASN A 362 -7.28 -21.89 9.26
CA ASN A 362 -7.09 -23.32 8.95
C ASN A 362 -6.52 -24.09 10.15
N ARG A 363 -5.66 -23.49 10.97
CA ARG A 363 -5.12 -24.14 12.17
C ARG A 363 -6.15 -24.29 13.28
N TYR A 364 -7.10 -23.37 13.43
CA TYR A 364 -8.26 -23.55 14.32
C TYR A 364 -9.12 -24.72 13.83
N LYS A 365 -9.46 -24.75 12.54
CA LYS A 365 -10.18 -25.86 11.90
C LYS A 365 -9.49 -27.21 12.16
N GLU A 366 -8.21 -27.35 11.85
CA GLU A 366 -7.43 -28.57 12.13
C GLU A 366 -7.51 -29.02 13.61
N VAL A 367 -7.29 -28.09 14.55
CA VAL A 367 -7.21 -28.43 15.98
C VAL A 367 -8.58 -28.72 16.59
N LEU A 368 -9.63 -28.04 16.16
CA LEU A 368 -10.99 -28.25 16.64
C LEU A 368 -11.60 -29.55 16.08
N LEU A 369 -11.38 -29.85 14.79
CA LEU A 369 -11.88 -31.09 14.18
C LEU A 369 -11.14 -32.33 14.71
N LEU A 370 -9.84 -32.23 15.02
CA LEU A 370 -9.04 -33.31 15.63
C LEU A 370 -9.60 -33.80 16.98
N VAL A 371 -10.39 -32.98 17.69
CA VAL A 371 -11.01 -33.38 18.96
C VAL A 371 -12.02 -34.52 18.76
N TYR A 372 -12.70 -34.60 17.62
CA TYR A 372 -13.63 -35.70 17.31
C TYR A 372 -12.89 -37.04 17.22
N ASP A 373 -11.77 -37.09 16.49
CA ASP A 373 -10.93 -38.29 16.38
C ASP A 373 -10.35 -38.71 17.73
N MET A 374 -9.91 -37.73 18.55
CA MET A 374 -9.44 -38.00 19.92
C MET A 374 -10.53 -38.60 20.82
N MET A 375 -11.80 -38.23 20.66
CA MET A 375 -12.90 -38.86 21.39
C MET A 375 -13.15 -40.30 20.94
N ILE A 376 -13.12 -40.56 19.64
CA ILE A 376 -13.38 -41.88 19.03
C ILE A 376 -12.25 -42.88 19.34
N GLU A 377 -10.99 -42.43 19.27
CA GLU A 377 -9.82 -43.21 19.68
C GLU A 377 -9.92 -43.59 21.16
N ALA A 378 -10.21 -42.61 22.02
CA ALA A 378 -10.28 -42.78 23.47
C ALA A 378 -11.18 -43.94 23.89
N VAL A 379 -12.44 -43.98 23.41
CA VAL A 379 -13.39 -45.05 23.77
C VAL A 379 -13.04 -46.42 23.16
N SER A 380 -12.23 -46.45 22.10
CA SER A 380 -11.77 -47.67 21.43
C SER A 380 -10.57 -48.35 22.11
N THR A 381 -9.98 -47.72 23.13
CA THR A 381 -8.85 -48.27 23.91
C THR A 381 -9.26 -49.37 24.90
N LEU A 382 -10.56 -49.53 25.19
CA LEU A 382 -11.02 -50.36 26.31
C LEU A 382 -11.12 -51.86 25.95
N PRO A 383 -10.50 -52.77 26.73
CA PRO A 383 -10.48 -54.20 26.44
C PRO A 383 -11.84 -54.88 26.68
N ARG A 384 -12.12 -55.98 25.98
CA ARG A 384 -13.30 -56.84 26.25
C ARG A 384 -13.16 -57.55 27.59
N LEU A 385 -14.28 -57.75 28.29
CA LEU A 385 -14.32 -58.31 29.65
C LEU A 385 -13.58 -59.66 29.77
N GLU A 386 -13.79 -60.56 28.81
CA GLU A 386 -13.19 -61.88 28.75
C GLU A 386 -11.66 -61.86 28.67
N SER A 387 -11.04 -60.82 28.09
CA SER A 387 -9.57 -60.72 27.97
C SER A 387 -8.87 -60.53 29.34
N LYS A 388 -9.56 -59.92 30.31
CA LYS A 388 -9.09 -59.76 31.69
C LYS A 388 -9.63 -60.83 32.65
N LEU A 389 -10.44 -61.79 32.19
CA LEU A 389 -10.96 -62.91 32.99
C LEU A 389 -10.15 -64.19 32.70
N THR A 390 -8.99 -64.29 33.35
CA THR A 390 -7.87 -65.22 33.10
C THR A 390 -8.11 -66.74 33.36
N HIS A 391 -9.35 -67.23 33.20
CA HIS A 391 -9.73 -68.63 33.45
C HIS A 391 -10.47 -69.31 32.28
N LEU A 392 -10.47 -68.72 31.08
CA LEU A 392 -11.13 -69.30 29.90
C LEU A 392 -10.15 -69.48 28.73
N ASN A 393 -9.66 -70.71 28.53
CA ASN A 393 -8.93 -71.11 27.33
C ASN A 393 -9.88 -71.16 26.11
N VAL A 394 -10.15 -69.99 25.55
CA VAL A 394 -10.66 -69.77 24.19
C VAL A 394 -9.43 -69.51 23.30
N GLU A 395 -9.42 -70.04 22.08
CA GLU A 395 -8.28 -69.83 21.16
C GLU A 395 -8.04 -68.35 20.83
N GLN A 396 -6.79 -68.00 20.53
CA GLN A 396 -6.31 -66.61 20.38
C GLN A 396 -6.72 -65.99 19.03
N ASP A 397 -7.97 -65.56 18.91
CA ASP A 397 -8.39 -64.61 17.87
C ASP A 397 -7.78 -63.22 18.17
N THR A 398 -6.61 -62.90 17.61
CA THR A 398 -5.81 -61.71 17.99
C THR A 398 -6.51 -60.37 17.73
N GLU A 399 -7.44 -60.30 16.77
CA GLU A 399 -8.06 -59.07 16.25
C GLU A 399 -9.20 -58.48 17.10
N LEU A 400 -9.60 -59.21 18.16
CA LEU A 400 -10.82 -58.96 18.93
C LEU A 400 -10.56 -58.70 20.43
N GLN A 401 -9.41 -58.12 20.80
CA GLN A 401 -9.10 -57.83 22.21
C GLN A 401 -9.88 -56.64 22.80
N ASN A 402 -10.13 -55.59 22.01
CA ASN A 402 -10.83 -54.37 22.45
C ASN A 402 -12.31 -54.31 22.04
N LEU A 403 -13.07 -53.51 22.78
CA LEU A 403 -14.39 -53.04 22.40
C LEU A 403 -14.25 -52.06 21.23
N LYS A 404 -15.14 -52.14 20.24
CA LYS A 404 -15.11 -51.30 19.04
C LYS A 404 -16.43 -50.50 18.93
N PRO A 405 -16.58 -49.39 19.69
CA PRO A 405 -17.74 -48.51 19.62
C PRO A 405 -17.72 -47.69 18.32
N VAL A 406 -18.33 -48.22 17.27
CA VAL A 406 -18.45 -47.54 15.97
C VAL A 406 -19.56 -46.50 16.03
N ILE A 407 -19.23 -45.25 15.76
CA ILE A 407 -20.19 -44.21 15.35
C ILE A 407 -20.21 -44.21 13.82
N LEU A 408 -21.36 -43.96 13.20
CA LEU A 408 -21.46 -43.85 11.74
C LEU A 408 -20.62 -42.64 11.28
N PRO A 409 -19.75 -42.77 10.26
CA PRO A 409 -18.97 -41.65 9.74
C PRO A 409 -19.86 -40.46 9.37
N GLU A 410 -21.00 -40.72 8.73
CA GLU A 410 -22.08 -39.77 8.41
C GLU A 410 -22.38 -38.78 9.54
N ILE A 411 -22.54 -39.25 10.78
CA ILE A 411 -22.86 -38.42 11.96
C ILE A 411 -21.65 -37.56 12.38
N VAL A 412 -20.44 -38.13 12.29
CA VAL A 412 -19.20 -37.43 12.66
C VAL A 412 -18.89 -36.37 11.61
N ASP A 413 -19.07 -36.68 10.34
CA ASP A 413 -18.80 -35.80 9.21
C ASP A 413 -19.88 -34.72 9.06
N GLU A 414 -21.13 -34.98 9.44
CA GLU A 414 -22.15 -33.93 9.65
C GLU A 414 -21.75 -32.98 10.78
N CYS A 415 -21.36 -33.49 11.96
CA CYS A 415 -20.88 -32.66 13.07
C CYS A 415 -19.63 -31.83 12.69
N ARG A 416 -18.68 -32.44 11.97
CA ARG A 416 -17.49 -31.75 11.43
C ARG A 416 -17.89 -30.65 10.46
N LYS A 417 -18.83 -30.92 9.54
CA LYS A 417 -19.33 -29.94 8.58
C LYS A 417 -20.02 -28.76 9.28
N GLN A 418 -20.90 -29.01 10.25
CA GLN A 418 -21.55 -27.94 11.01
C GLN A 418 -20.54 -27.01 11.70
N VAL A 419 -19.45 -27.57 12.26
CA VAL A 419 -18.34 -26.78 12.84
C VAL A 419 -17.49 -26.08 11.77
N GLU A 420 -17.25 -26.71 10.62
CA GLU A 420 -16.54 -26.10 9.49
C GLU A 420 -17.30 -24.92 8.88
N ASP A 421 -18.60 -25.08 8.60
CA ASP A 421 -19.47 -24.03 8.10
C ASP A 421 -19.52 -22.87 9.10
N THR A 422 -19.70 -23.16 10.40
CA THR A 422 -19.64 -22.16 11.48
C THR A 422 -18.29 -21.43 11.52
N LEU A 423 -17.16 -22.13 11.42
CA LEU A 423 -15.83 -21.52 11.36
C LEU A 423 -15.65 -20.62 10.13
N ASN A 424 -16.19 -21.02 8.98
CA ASN A 424 -16.13 -20.26 7.74
C ASN A 424 -16.94 -18.95 7.83
N ASP A 425 -18.12 -18.98 8.45
CA ASP A 425 -18.95 -17.79 8.71
C ASP A 425 -18.28 -16.86 9.73
N GLN A 426 -17.81 -17.40 10.85
CA GLN A 426 -17.22 -16.60 11.92
C GLN A 426 -15.86 -15.99 11.55
N ARG A 427 -15.16 -16.54 10.55
CA ARG A 427 -13.94 -15.96 9.96
C ARG A 427 -14.18 -14.59 9.30
N ILE A 428 -15.37 -14.36 8.75
CA ILE A 428 -15.70 -13.13 8.00
C ILE A 428 -15.63 -11.89 8.90
N GLY A 429 -16.05 -12.02 10.18
CA GLY A 429 -16.02 -10.92 11.14
C GLY A 429 -14.62 -10.33 11.37
N PRO A 430 -13.63 -11.14 11.77
CA PRO A 430 -12.24 -10.71 11.87
C PRO A 430 -11.62 -10.24 10.55
N GLU A 431 -11.91 -10.88 9.42
CA GLU A 431 -11.36 -10.45 8.13
C GLU A 431 -11.88 -9.07 7.68
N LEU A 432 -13.15 -8.75 7.93
CA LEU A 432 -13.68 -7.40 7.71
C LEU A 432 -13.02 -6.36 8.62
N ARG A 433 -12.64 -6.72 9.86
CA ARG A 433 -11.93 -5.83 10.80
C ARG A 433 -10.45 -5.59 10.48
N VAL A 434 -9.97 -6.07 9.33
CA VAL A 434 -8.72 -5.58 8.73
C VAL A 434 -8.93 -4.19 8.12
N GLN A 435 -10.16 -3.83 7.71
CA GLN A 435 -10.51 -2.51 7.16
C GLN A 435 -10.34 -1.36 8.17
N ASP A 436 -10.35 -1.67 9.47
CA ASP A 436 -9.96 -0.75 10.56
C ASP A 436 -8.52 -0.20 10.39
N PHE A 437 -7.73 -0.75 9.46
CA PHE A 437 -6.37 -0.33 9.13
C PHE A 437 -6.19 0.22 7.71
N ASP A 438 -7.24 0.33 6.89
CA ASP A 438 -7.13 0.69 5.46
C ASP A 438 -6.42 2.04 5.24
N GLU A 439 -6.70 3.04 6.07
CA GLU A 439 -6.03 4.35 6.04
C GLU A 439 -4.51 4.28 6.29
N PHE A 440 -4.03 3.22 6.94
CA PHE A 440 -2.63 3.02 7.34
C PHE A 440 -1.88 2.01 6.45
N ILE A 441 -2.52 1.43 5.43
CA ILE A 441 -1.89 0.43 4.52
C ILE A 441 -0.58 0.94 3.91
N HIS A 442 -0.50 2.25 3.60
CA HIS A 442 0.70 2.90 3.06
C HIS A 442 1.95 2.78 3.96
N LEU A 443 1.78 2.62 5.29
CA LEU A 443 2.89 2.35 6.21
C LEU A 443 3.32 0.86 6.17
N ILE A 444 2.38 -0.04 5.87
CA ILE A 444 2.51 -1.49 6.00
C ILE A 444 3.05 -2.14 4.71
N ASN A 445 2.65 -1.63 3.55
CA ASN A 445 2.99 -2.14 2.23
C ASN A 445 4.41 -1.75 1.75
N GLY A 446 4.97 -0.66 2.30
CA GLY A 446 6.28 -0.10 1.93
C GLY A 446 6.22 1.24 1.19
N GLU A 447 5.03 1.65 0.72
CA GLU A 447 4.79 2.86 -0.09
C GLU A 447 5.21 4.15 0.64
N ALA A 448 5.02 4.23 1.95
CA ALA A 448 5.49 5.35 2.76
C ALA A 448 7.03 5.44 2.87
N GLN A 449 7.74 4.31 2.78
CA GLN A 449 9.21 4.30 2.72
C GLN A 449 9.68 4.69 1.32
N GLU A 450 9.09 4.15 0.25
CA GLU A 450 9.44 4.53 -1.13
C GLU A 450 9.15 6.03 -1.41
N SER A 451 8.02 6.55 -0.91
CA SER A 451 7.68 7.98 -0.99
C SER A 451 8.60 8.87 -0.14
N LEU A 452 9.13 8.34 0.98
CA LEU A 452 10.13 9.04 1.78
C LEU A 452 11.50 9.01 1.11
N ASP A 453 11.93 7.87 0.55
CA ASP A 453 13.21 7.72 -0.13
C ASP A 453 13.30 8.63 -1.36
N LEU A 454 12.20 8.77 -2.11
CA LEU A 454 12.08 9.77 -3.20
C LEU A 454 12.24 11.20 -2.66
N PHE A 455 11.48 11.58 -1.63
CA PHE A 455 11.54 12.90 -0.99
C PHE A 455 12.91 13.20 -0.35
N LEU A 456 13.66 12.19 0.07
CA LEU A 456 15.03 12.35 0.59
C LEU A 456 16.09 12.47 -0.53
N SER A 457 15.71 12.21 -1.78
CA SER A 457 16.54 12.37 -2.98
C SER A 457 16.35 13.70 -3.73
N GLU A 458 15.19 14.34 -3.53
CA GLU A 458 14.83 15.65 -4.10
C GLU A 458 15.26 16.83 -3.19
N GLU A 459 15.27 18.05 -3.73
CA GLU A 459 15.51 19.28 -2.95
C GLU A 459 14.18 19.88 -2.47
N HIS A 460 13.97 19.92 -1.15
CA HIS A 460 12.76 20.48 -0.52
C HIS A 460 13.10 21.54 0.53
N THR A 461 12.14 22.42 0.77
CA THR A 461 12.25 23.51 1.75
C THR A 461 12.13 23.01 3.19
N PHE A 462 12.68 23.78 4.14
CA PHE A 462 12.60 23.46 5.56
C PHE A 462 11.16 23.31 6.07
N ASP A 463 10.21 24.08 5.53
CA ASP A 463 8.80 24.00 5.94
C ASP A 463 8.11 22.72 5.45
N GLU A 464 8.38 22.24 4.23
CA GLU A 464 7.89 20.93 3.74
C GLU A 464 8.43 19.78 4.59
N PHE A 465 9.70 19.86 5.03
CA PHE A 465 10.27 18.92 6.00
C PHE A 465 9.55 18.98 7.36
N LYS A 466 9.16 20.17 7.86
CA LYS A 466 8.39 20.29 9.11
C LYS A 466 7.02 19.61 8.98
N GLU A 467 6.32 19.83 7.88
CA GLU A 467 5.00 19.24 7.65
C GLU A 467 5.08 17.71 7.61
N LYS A 468 6.06 17.12 6.89
CA LYS A 468 6.25 15.65 6.90
C LYS A 468 6.68 15.10 8.27
N VAL A 469 7.55 15.79 9.02
CA VAL A 469 7.93 15.36 10.38
C VAL A 469 6.72 15.40 11.33
N ALA A 470 5.95 16.48 11.29
CA ALA A 470 4.74 16.63 12.10
C ALA A 470 3.65 15.60 11.73
N TYR A 471 3.50 15.27 10.45
CA TYR A 471 2.60 14.24 9.96
C TYR A 471 2.94 12.84 10.52
N TYR A 472 4.18 12.38 10.37
CA TYR A 472 4.57 11.07 10.91
C TYR A 472 4.60 11.02 12.44
N ASP A 473 4.92 12.13 13.11
CA ASP A 473 4.82 12.22 14.58
C ASP A 473 3.37 12.21 15.08
N MET A 474 2.45 12.86 14.37
CA MET A 474 1.01 12.81 14.64
C MET A 474 0.43 11.42 14.41
N LEU A 475 0.84 10.72 13.34
CA LEU A 475 0.48 9.32 13.11
C LEU A 475 0.97 8.42 14.25
N ALA A 476 2.25 8.51 14.62
CA ALA A 476 2.83 7.72 15.71
C ALA A 476 2.09 7.93 17.05
N LYS A 477 1.70 9.17 17.37
CA LYS A 477 1.03 9.52 18.64
C LYS A 477 -0.48 9.23 18.64
N ASN A 478 -1.17 9.41 17.52
CA ASN A 478 -2.62 9.17 17.46
C ASN A 478 -2.97 7.67 17.41
N ASN A 479 -2.14 6.85 16.76
CA ASN A 479 -2.45 5.45 16.53
C ASN A 479 -2.45 4.60 17.81
N GLU A 480 -1.70 4.99 18.85
CA GLU A 480 -1.78 4.38 20.19
C GLU A 480 -3.06 4.75 20.96
N ILE A 481 -3.74 5.84 20.57
CA ILE A 481 -4.85 6.45 21.34
C ILE A 481 -6.22 6.17 20.70
N GLN A 482 -6.29 6.00 19.38
CA GLN A 482 -7.56 5.88 18.65
C GLN A 482 -7.99 4.43 18.34
N LEU A 483 -7.07 3.45 18.36
CA LEU A 483 -7.34 2.08 17.92
C LEU A 483 -7.49 1.10 19.11
N GLU A 484 -8.64 0.43 19.20
CA GLU A 484 -8.90 -0.58 20.23
C GLU A 484 -7.93 -1.77 20.09
N HIS A 485 -7.08 -2.01 21.11
CA HIS A 485 -6.08 -3.08 21.10
C HIS A 485 -6.66 -4.51 21.08
N VAL A 486 -7.89 -4.70 21.56
CA VAL A 486 -8.59 -5.99 21.59
C VAL A 486 -10.03 -5.79 21.14
N VAL A 487 -10.49 -6.59 20.16
CA VAL A 487 -11.87 -6.54 19.64
C VAL A 487 -12.46 -7.95 19.54
N THR A 488 -13.58 -8.20 20.22
CA THR A 488 -14.28 -9.49 20.13
C THR A 488 -15.28 -9.48 18.97
N MET A 489 -15.12 -10.39 18.01
CA MET A 489 -16.01 -10.59 16.86
C MET A 489 -16.46 -12.04 16.82
N GLY A 490 -17.70 -12.30 17.25
CA GLY A 490 -18.28 -13.64 17.22
C GLY A 490 -17.50 -14.63 18.12
N MET A 491 -16.95 -15.69 17.52
CA MET A 491 -16.13 -16.67 18.25
C MET A 491 -14.65 -16.27 18.44
N PHE A 492 -14.20 -15.12 17.94
CA PHE A 492 -12.79 -14.71 17.95
C PHE A 492 -12.56 -13.43 18.76
N GLU A 493 -11.56 -13.45 19.64
CA GLU A 493 -11.03 -12.29 20.34
C GLU A 493 -9.75 -11.83 19.63
N ILE A 494 -9.84 -10.74 18.89
CA ILE A 494 -8.80 -10.26 17.98
C ILE A 494 -7.83 -9.37 18.77
N HIS A 495 -6.60 -9.84 18.95
CA HIS A 495 -5.52 -9.09 19.62
C HIS A 495 -4.72 -8.32 18.57
N ARG A 496 -4.68 -6.99 18.71
CA ARG A 496 -4.13 -6.03 17.73
C ARG A 496 -2.96 -5.21 18.27
N GLU A 497 -2.64 -5.32 19.56
CA GLU A 497 -1.59 -4.56 20.25
C GLU A 497 -0.21 -4.65 19.56
N ASP A 498 0.26 -5.87 19.27
CA ASP A 498 1.55 -6.10 18.62
C ASP A 498 1.62 -5.49 17.20
N PHE A 499 0.51 -5.50 16.47
CA PHE A 499 0.39 -4.90 15.14
C PHE A 499 0.37 -3.37 15.20
N ILE A 500 -0.44 -2.78 16.08
CA ILE A 500 -0.49 -1.33 16.32
C ILE A 500 0.90 -0.81 16.72
N ARG A 501 1.57 -1.48 17.66
CA ARG A 501 2.95 -1.15 18.06
C ARG A 501 3.95 -1.26 16.91
N THR A 502 3.74 -2.20 15.97
CA THR A 502 4.58 -2.33 14.77
C THR A 502 4.38 -1.14 13.81
N MET A 503 3.14 -0.74 13.53
CA MET A 503 2.85 0.46 12.73
C MET A 503 3.40 1.74 13.38
N VAL A 504 3.24 1.90 14.69
CA VAL A 504 3.76 3.06 15.46
C VAL A 504 5.28 3.12 15.41
N ASN A 505 5.97 1.97 15.47
CA ASN A 505 7.40 1.87 15.25
C ASN A 505 7.80 2.25 13.82
N GLN A 506 7.06 1.83 12.79
CA GLN A 506 7.32 2.22 11.40
C GLN A 506 7.17 3.74 11.19
N ALA A 507 6.06 4.34 11.65
CA ALA A 507 5.86 5.79 11.59
C ALA A 507 6.94 6.57 12.37
N SER A 508 7.33 6.08 13.55
CA SER A 508 8.44 6.65 14.34
C SER A 508 9.78 6.56 13.60
N HIS A 509 10.02 5.48 12.85
CA HIS A 509 11.25 5.29 12.07
C HIS A 509 11.31 6.23 10.86
N LEU A 510 10.21 6.40 10.11
CA LEU A 510 10.12 7.37 9.01
C LEU A 510 10.35 8.81 9.51
N ARG A 511 9.73 9.17 10.64
CA ARG A 511 9.98 10.44 11.36
C ARG A 511 11.46 10.59 11.74
N GLU A 512 12.08 9.55 12.27
CA GLU A 512 13.51 9.55 12.63
C GLU A 512 14.43 9.71 11.40
N GLN A 513 14.12 9.13 10.25
CA GLN A 513 14.90 9.33 9.02
C GLN A 513 14.89 10.80 8.57
N LEU A 514 13.72 11.44 8.53
CA LEU A 514 13.58 12.88 8.24
C LEU A 514 14.35 13.76 9.23
N ILE A 515 14.20 13.48 10.53
CA ILE A 515 14.90 14.17 11.62
C ILE A 515 16.43 14.01 11.48
N ASN A 516 16.92 12.82 11.15
CA ASN A 516 18.34 12.57 10.91
C ASN A 516 18.87 13.28 9.65
N ARG A 517 18.04 13.51 8.62
CA ARG A 517 18.39 14.34 7.45
C ARG A 517 18.54 15.80 7.86
N LEU A 518 17.49 16.40 8.44
CA LEU A 518 17.49 17.76 8.98
C LEU A 518 18.68 18.02 9.92
N THR A 519 19.00 17.05 10.78
CA THR A 519 20.12 17.12 11.74
C THR A 519 21.48 17.19 11.04
N LYS A 520 21.68 16.44 9.96
CA LYS A 520 22.90 16.52 9.14
C LYS A 520 23.00 17.86 8.41
N ASP A 521 21.91 18.33 7.81
CA ASP A 521 21.91 19.54 7.00
C ASP A 521 22.18 20.79 7.84
N TYR A 522 21.53 20.94 9.01
CA TYR A 522 21.83 22.08 9.89
C TYR A 522 23.22 21.97 10.54
N GLN A 523 23.73 20.77 10.85
CA GLN A 523 25.11 20.60 11.32
C GLN A 523 26.14 20.92 10.23
N ALA A 524 25.85 20.62 8.96
CA ALA A 524 26.66 21.04 7.83
C ALA A 524 26.67 22.58 7.69
N LEU A 525 25.51 23.23 7.84
CA LEU A 525 25.42 24.70 7.87
C LEU A 525 26.18 25.31 9.06
N CYS A 526 26.06 24.75 10.27
CA CYS A 526 26.85 25.17 11.44
C CYS A 526 28.37 25.04 11.20
N LYS A 527 28.80 23.97 10.53
CA LYS A 527 30.21 23.72 10.17
C LYS A 527 30.69 24.72 9.12
N GLN A 528 29.95 24.89 8.02
CA GLN A 528 30.29 25.85 6.96
C GLN A 528 30.35 27.27 7.51
N LEU A 529 29.35 27.70 8.29
CA LEU A 529 29.33 29.04 8.88
C LEU A 529 30.52 29.26 9.85
N GLY A 530 30.94 28.21 10.57
CA GLY A 530 32.16 28.24 11.38
C GLY A 530 33.46 28.31 10.57
N GLU A 531 33.51 27.65 9.41
CA GLU A 531 34.62 27.70 8.46
C GLU A 531 34.69 29.08 7.75
N ASP A 532 33.54 29.65 7.39
CA ASP A 532 33.39 31.01 6.87
C ASP A 532 33.89 32.05 7.90
N TYR A 533 33.48 31.95 9.17
CA TYR A 533 33.94 32.84 10.25
C TYR A 533 35.45 32.71 10.49
N GLN A 534 36.00 31.50 10.46
CA GLN A 534 37.43 31.24 10.59
C GLN A 534 38.22 31.85 9.41
N ALA A 535 37.76 31.66 8.17
CA ALA A 535 38.40 32.21 6.97
C ALA A 535 38.39 33.75 6.93
N ILE A 536 37.30 34.38 7.39
CA ILE A 536 37.25 35.84 7.61
C ILE A 536 38.28 36.23 8.68
N SER A 537 38.38 35.50 9.79
CA SER A 537 39.32 35.79 10.88
C SER A 537 40.79 35.67 10.46
N ASP A 538 41.15 34.64 9.71
CA ASP A 538 42.54 34.45 9.24
C ASP A 538 42.93 35.53 8.24
N ARG A 539 42.02 35.91 7.34
CA ARG A 539 42.24 37.01 6.39
C ARG A 539 42.28 38.38 7.07
N ALA A 540 41.45 38.62 8.08
CA ALA A 540 41.43 39.87 8.85
C ALA A 540 42.71 40.09 9.66
N LEU A 541 43.33 39.02 10.17
CA LEU A 541 44.55 39.08 10.98
C LEU A 541 45.83 38.85 10.16
N THR A 542 45.73 38.70 8.83
CA THR A 542 46.87 38.63 7.92
C THR A 542 47.53 40.01 7.80
N VAL A 543 48.84 40.07 8.05
CA VAL A 543 49.64 41.30 7.86
C VAL A 543 49.82 41.57 6.37
N PRO A 544 49.34 42.70 5.81
CA PRO A 544 49.54 43.04 4.40
C PRO A 544 51.02 43.37 4.13
N GLY A 545 51.48 43.11 2.91
CA GLY A 545 52.87 43.33 2.47
C GLY A 545 53.13 44.71 1.87
N ASN A 546 52.12 45.39 1.35
CA ASN A 546 52.21 46.71 0.70
C ASN A 546 50.91 47.53 0.84
N THR A 547 50.95 48.79 0.42
CA THR A 547 49.81 49.74 0.43
C THR A 547 48.58 49.22 -0.31
N SER A 548 48.75 48.53 -1.45
CA SER A 548 47.62 48.00 -2.22
C SER A 548 46.92 46.86 -1.48
N GLU A 549 47.68 45.91 -0.93
CA GLU A 549 47.15 44.82 -0.10
C GLU A 549 46.48 45.34 1.18
N LEU A 550 47.03 46.40 1.80
CA LEU A 550 46.41 47.07 2.95
C LEU A 550 45.05 47.68 2.58
N MET A 551 44.93 48.36 1.43
CA MET A 551 43.66 48.92 0.95
C MET A 551 42.65 47.83 0.55
N VAL A 552 43.11 46.75 -0.08
CA VAL A 552 42.28 45.57 -0.39
C VAL A 552 41.79 44.88 0.88
N LEU A 553 42.62 44.83 1.94
CA LEU A 553 42.22 44.35 3.26
C LEU A 553 41.17 45.28 3.90
N MET A 554 41.38 46.60 3.86
CA MET A 554 40.42 47.59 4.38
C MET A 554 39.06 47.52 3.65
N GLU A 555 39.04 47.41 2.32
CA GLU A 555 37.79 47.29 1.56
C GLU A 555 37.11 45.92 1.77
N PHE A 556 37.89 44.84 1.90
CA PHE A 556 37.36 43.53 2.31
C PHE A 556 36.69 43.61 3.69
N ILE A 557 37.35 44.20 4.68
CA ILE A 557 36.81 44.38 6.03
C ILE A 557 35.59 45.29 6.01
N ARG A 558 35.60 46.38 5.23
CA ARG A 558 34.43 47.26 5.04
C ARG A 558 33.23 46.49 4.45
N LYS A 559 33.45 45.58 3.49
CA LYS A 559 32.40 44.69 2.97
C LYS A 559 31.91 43.69 4.03
N VAL A 560 32.81 43.13 4.83
CA VAL A 560 32.46 42.23 5.95
C VAL A 560 31.58 42.96 6.96
N GLU A 561 31.97 44.14 7.43
CA GLU A 561 31.21 44.93 8.43
C GLU A 561 29.87 45.47 7.89
N SER A 562 29.75 45.74 6.59
CA SER A 562 28.55 46.36 6.00
C SER A 562 27.54 45.39 5.38
N VAL A 563 27.96 44.18 5.00
CA VAL A 563 27.12 43.20 4.30
C VAL A 563 27.27 41.81 4.91
N THR A 564 28.47 41.22 4.87
CA THR A 564 28.62 39.78 5.13
C THR A 564 28.41 39.38 6.60
N VAL A 565 28.66 40.27 7.56
CA VAL A 565 28.25 40.01 8.97
C VAL A 565 26.73 39.88 9.12
N PHE A 566 25.93 40.62 8.35
CA PHE A 566 24.47 40.51 8.37
C PHE A 566 23.98 39.26 7.62
N GLU A 567 24.56 38.95 6.45
CA GLU A 567 24.29 37.68 5.73
C GLU A 567 24.58 36.45 6.61
N MET A 568 25.65 36.51 7.41
CA MET A 568 25.99 35.47 8.37
C MET A 568 25.10 35.48 9.62
N GLU A 569 24.59 36.63 10.06
CA GLU A 569 23.58 36.70 11.12
C GLU A 569 22.26 36.07 10.67
N ASP A 570 21.82 36.29 9.43
CA ASP A 570 20.60 35.65 8.90
C ASP A 570 20.77 34.13 8.74
N ARG A 571 21.90 33.64 8.22
CA ARG A 571 22.24 32.20 8.23
C ARG A 571 22.31 31.63 9.67
N LEU A 572 22.71 32.43 10.65
CA LEU A 572 22.71 32.04 12.07
C LEU A 572 21.27 32.00 12.65
N ARG A 573 20.36 32.86 12.17
CA ARG A 573 18.92 32.80 12.50
C ARG A 573 18.24 31.59 11.87
N GLU A 574 18.61 31.19 10.66
CA GLU A 574 18.19 29.91 10.07
C GLU A 574 18.61 28.72 10.94
N VAL A 575 19.89 28.67 11.35
CA VAL A 575 20.38 27.67 12.32
C VAL A 575 19.58 27.66 13.63
N MET A 576 19.19 28.83 14.17
CA MET A 576 18.28 28.86 15.33
C MET A 576 16.92 28.23 15.02
N ASN A 577 16.34 28.44 13.84
CA ASN A 577 15.04 27.88 13.47
C ASN A 577 15.11 26.34 13.34
N TYR A 578 16.19 25.78 12.80
CA TYR A 578 16.45 24.34 12.81
C TYR A 578 16.58 23.80 14.25
N ILE A 579 17.38 24.45 15.09
CA ILE A 579 17.60 24.03 16.49
C ILE A 579 16.31 24.07 17.31
N LEU A 580 15.51 25.13 17.16
CA LEU A 580 14.23 25.28 17.86
C LEU A 580 13.26 24.15 17.45
N PHE A 581 13.04 23.95 16.15
CA PHE A 581 12.16 22.90 15.65
C PHE A 581 12.62 21.51 16.11
N LEU A 582 13.90 21.17 15.92
CA LEU A 582 14.42 19.85 16.28
C LEU A 582 14.41 19.60 17.80
N SER A 583 14.42 20.65 18.64
CA SER A 583 14.32 20.49 20.10
C SER A 583 12.96 19.99 20.61
N ASP A 584 11.89 20.15 19.82
CA ASP A 584 10.56 19.61 20.15
C ASP A 584 10.44 18.09 19.84
N TYR A 585 11.32 17.54 18.97
CA TYR A 585 11.28 16.15 18.53
C TYR A 585 12.52 15.32 18.93
N THR A 586 13.63 15.95 19.31
CA THR A 586 14.91 15.27 19.63
C THR A 586 15.72 15.90 20.74
N ILE A 587 16.54 15.07 21.39
CA ILE A 587 17.59 15.51 22.32
C ILE A 587 18.86 15.79 21.52
N ILE A 588 19.22 17.06 21.37
CA ILE A 588 20.46 17.50 20.72
C ILE A 588 21.67 16.89 21.44
N SER A 589 22.56 16.23 20.70
CA SER A 589 23.70 15.51 21.29
C SER A 589 24.77 16.47 21.83
N ALA A 590 25.65 15.96 22.69
CA ALA A 590 26.78 16.74 23.22
C ALA A 590 27.78 17.20 22.13
N ILE A 591 27.79 16.54 20.96
CA ILE A 591 28.64 16.90 19.82
C ILE A 591 27.99 18.03 19.02
N GLU A 592 26.71 17.88 18.66
CA GLU A 592 25.92 18.92 18.00
C GLU A 592 25.86 20.20 18.85
N MET A 593 25.57 20.07 20.15
CA MET A 593 25.54 21.19 21.09
C MET A 593 26.88 21.93 21.13
N LYS A 594 28.01 21.20 21.14
CA LYS A 594 29.34 21.80 21.09
C LYS A 594 29.56 22.55 19.77
N GLN A 595 29.18 21.98 18.63
CA GLN A 595 29.32 22.61 17.32
C GLN A 595 28.46 23.88 17.23
N ASN A 596 27.20 23.82 17.68
CA ASN A 596 26.28 24.96 17.75
C ASN A 596 26.88 26.07 18.63
N CYS A 597 27.33 25.74 19.85
CA CYS A 597 28.00 26.69 20.73
C CYS A 597 29.22 27.35 20.08
N LEU A 598 30.05 26.61 19.34
CA LEU A 598 31.20 27.18 18.61
C LEU A 598 30.74 28.18 17.54
N THR A 599 29.69 27.87 16.77
CA THR A 599 29.13 28.78 15.75
C THR A 599 28.55 30.06 16.36
N PHE A 600 27.82 29.97 17.49
CA PHE A 600 27.33 31.15 18.22
C PHE A 600 28.45 31.93 18.94
N LEU A 601 29.55 31.27 19.35
CA LEU A 601 30.73 31.95 19.91
C LEU A 601 31.50 32.74 18.84
N TRP A 602 31.53 32.27 17.59
CA TRP A 602 32.16 32.99 16.48
C TRP A 602 31.51 34.34 16.19
N TYR A 603 30.17 34.41 16.22
CA TYR A 603 29.43 35.68 16.09
C TYR A 603 29.90 36.72 17.11
N ASN A 604 30.10 36.31 18.38
CA ASN A 604 30.62 37.18 19.43
C ASN A 604 32.10 37.54 19.18
N ARG A 605 32.93 36.55 18.80
CA ARG A 605 34.38 36.74 18.56
C ARG A 605 34.67 37.66 17.37
N MET A 606 33.84 37.67 16.34
CA MET A 606 34.06 38.49 15.14
C MET A 606 34.18 39.99 15.49
N SER A 607 33.41 40.47 16.47
CA SER A 607 33.50 41.86 16.96
C SER A 607 34.90 42.23 17.50
N GLN A 608 35.60 41.29 18.14
CA GLN A 608 36.97 41.46 18.63
C GLN A 608 38.00 41.36 17.49
N VAL A 609 37.82 40.43 16.55
CA VAL A 609 38.72 40.24 15.41
C VAL A 609 38.76 41.47 14.49
N LEU A 610 37.61 42.15 14.33
CA LEU A 610 37.52 43.43 13.61
C LEU A 610 38.25 44.58 14.32
N GLU A 611 38.29 44.55 15.66
CA GLU A 611 39.05 45.51 16.47
C GLU A 611 40.56 45.26 16.42
N GLU A 612 40.97 43.99 16.44
CA GLU A 612 42.37 43.58 16.25
C GLU A 612 42.86 43.94 14.83
N ASN A 613 42.02 43.79 13.80
CA ASN A 613 42.30 44.28 12.45
C ASN A 613 42.47 45.82 12.39
N ARG A 614 41.61 46.59 13.06
CA ARG A 614 41.74 48.07 13.09
C ARG A 614 43.11 48.52 13.60
N GLN A 615 43.61 47.90 14.67
CA GLN A 615 44.91 48.22 15.25
C GLN A 615 46.08 47.82 14.31
N LEU A 616 45.96 46.67 13.63
CA LEU A 616 46.92 46.24 12.61
C LEU A 616 46.98 47.21 11.42
N VAL A 617 45.81 47.66 10.94
CA VAL A 617 45.67 48.62 9.83
C VAL A 617 46.25 49.98 10.20
N GLU A 618 45.99 50.49 11.41
CA GLU A 618 46.55 51.76 11.91
C GLU A 618 48.09 51.70 11.94
N GLN A 619 48.67 50.64 12.50
CA GLN A 619 50.13 50.47 12.56
C GLN A 619 50.76 50.38 11.15
N LYS A 620 50.20 49.55 10.26
CA LYS A 620 50.76 49.34 8.92
C LYS A 620 50.60 50.55 8.01
N THR A 621 49.54 51.33 8.18
CA THR A 621 49.36 52.63 7.50
C THR A 621 50.55 53.56 7.76
N LEU A 622 51.04 53.64 9.00
CA LEU A 622 52.15 54.52 9.36
C LEU A 622 53.50 54.05 8.78
N ASP A 623 53.76 52.75 8.73
CA ASP A 623 54.99 52.19 8.15
C ASP A 623 55.14 52.57 6.66
N TYR A 624 54.12 52.27 5.84
CA TYR A 624 54.18 52.47 4.39
C TYR A 624 54.19 53.95 3.99
N GLN A 625 53.43 54.80 4.70
CA GLN A 625 53.46 56.25 4.50
C GLN A 625 54.87 56.85 4.60
N ASN A 626 55.74 56.32 5.47
CA ASN A 626 57.11 56.82 5.57
C ASN A 626 57.97 56.38 4.36
N SER A 627 57.83 55.14 3.90
CA SER A 627 58.57 54.62 2.73
C SER A 627 58.18 55.29 1.40
N LEU A 628 56.93 55.72 1.26
CA LEU A 628 56.42 56.42 0.08
C LEU A 628 57.12 57.78 -0.12
N LYS A 629 57.31 58.54 0.97
CA LYS A 629 57.96 59.86 0.96
C LYS A 629 59.40 59.82 0.46
N GLU A 630 60.19 58.83 0.90
CA GLU A 630 61.58 58.67 0.46
C GLU A 630 61.67 58.31 -1.03
N SER A 631 60.72 57.52 -1.53
CA SER A 631 60.65 57.09 -2.94
C SER A 631 60.31 58.23 -3.89
N ILE A 632 59.44 59.15 -3.46
CA ILE A 632 59.00 60.32 -4.23
C ILE A 632 60.15 61.30 -4.50
N GLU A 633 61.05 61.54 -3.55
CA GLU A 633 62.20 62.44 -3.75
C GLU A 633 63.21 61.87 -4.74
N GLN A 634 63.57 60.59 -4.65
CA GLN A 634 64.51 59.95 -5.58
C GLN A 634 64.01 60.02 -7.03
N PHE A 635 62.70 59.86 -7.25
CA PHE A 635 62.11 59.95 -8.57
C PHE A 635 62.10 61.37 -9.16
N LYS A 636 62.11 62.44 -8.34
CA LYS A 636 62.28 63.81 -8.84
C LYS A 636 63.65 64.02 -9.49
N GLU A 637 64.70 63.35 -8.99
CA GLU A 637 66.04 63.40 -9.57
C GLU A 637 66.13 62.66 -10.93
N GLU A 638 65.43 61.54 -11.10
CA GLU A 638 65.34 60.83 -12.40
C GLU A 638 64.78 61.74 -13.50
N LEU A 639 63.72 62.50 -13.21
CA LEU A 639 63.04 63.35 -14.19
C LEU A 639 63.94 64.46 -14.76
N VAL A 640 64.88 64.99 -13.98
CA VAL A 640 65.84 66.00 -14.44
C VAL A 640 66.72 65.45 -15.58
N GLN A 641 67.06 64.16 -15.53
CA GLN A 641 67.93 63.51 -16.53
C GLN A 641 67.20 63.25 -17.86
N TYR A 642 65.88 63.04 -17.83
CA TYR A 642 65.06 62.87 -19.04
C TYR A 642 64.82 64.20 -19.77
N MET A 643 64.84 65.33 -19.05
CA MET A 643 64.77 66.67 -19.65
C MET A 643 65.93 66.89 -20.63
N ALA A 644 67.17 66.65 -20.20
CA ALA A 644 68.36 66.84 -21.03
C ALA A 644 68.35 65.96 -22.30
N GLN A 645 67.90 64.70 -22.20
CA GLN A 645 67.77 63.78 -23.35
C GLN A 645 66.75 64.25 -24.40
N THR A 646 65.80 65.12 -24.03
CA THR A 646 64.81 65.67 -24.97
C THR A 646 65.38 66.80 -25.82
N GLU A 647 66.34 67.56 -25.28
CA GLU A 647 66.88 68.76 -25.95
C GLU A 647 67.92 68.42 -27.03
N GLU A 648 68.41 67.17 -27.09
CA GLU A 648 69.18 66.65 -28.23
C GLU A 648 68.35 66.57 -29.54
N LEU A 649 67.03 66.34 -29.42
CA LEU A 649 66.14 66.05 -30.56
C LEU A 649 65.89 67.26 -31.47
N TYR A 650 66.21 68.49 -31.01
CA TYR A 650 66.08 69.72 -31.80
C TYR A 650 67.02 69.78 -33.02
N THR A 651 67.93 68.80 -33.18
CA THR A 651 68.96 68.79 -34.22
C THR A 651 68.73 67.78 -35.35
N TYR A 652 67.59 67.07 -35.37
CA TYR A 652 67.33 65.96 -36.30
C TYR A 652 66.34 66.35 -37.42
N GLY A 653 66.65 65.99 -38.67
CA GLY A 653 65.80 66.30 -39.83
C GLY A 653 66.03 65.51 -41.13
N ASP A 654 67.04 64.65 -41.22
CA ASP A 654 67.26 63.83 -42.43
C ASP A 654 66.23 62.68 -42.52
N ILE A 655 65.43 62.67 -43.60
CA ILE A 655 64.44 61.62 -43.90
C ILE A 655 65.06 60.23 -44.07
N ASN A 656 66.35 60.14 -44.41
CA ASN A 656 67.09 58.88 -44.53
C ASN A 656 67.51 58.30 -43.18
N GLU A 657 67.55 59.12 -42.12
CA GLU A 657 67.85 58.70 -40.75
C GLU A 657 66.60 58.50 -39.88
N LEU A 658 65.39 58.69 -40.44
CA LEU A 658 64.10 58.56 -39.74
C LEU A 658 64.01 57.37 -38.77
N PRO A 659 64.44 56.12 -39.11
CA PRO A 659 64.38 54.99 -38.17
C PRO A 659 65.27 55.14 -36.92
N LYS A 660 66.37 55.90 -37.02
CA LYS A 660 67.27 56.19 -35.88
C LYS A 660 66.63 57.20 -34.94
N TYR A 661 66.00 58.24 -35.49
CA TYR A 661 65.34 59.29 -34.72
C TYR A 661 64.08 58.75 -34.03
N LEU A 662 63.29 57.96 -34.75
CA LEU A 662 62.16 57.17 -34.24
C LEU A 662 62.58 56.34 -33.02
N LYS A 663 63.62 55.51 -33.16
CA LYS A 663 64.10 54.63 -32.08
C LYS A 663 64.61 55.39 -30.85
N LYS A 664 65.25 56.55 -31.03
CA LYS A 664 65.63 57.43 -29.91
C LYS A 664 64.42 58.04 -29.20
N ALA A 665 63.46 58.59 -29.97
CA ALA A 665 62.25 59.18 -29.43
C ALA A 665 61.41 58.16 -28.67
N GLN A 666 61.20 56.96 -29.25
CA GLN A 666 60.48 55.85 -28.60
C GLN A 666 61.19 55.37 -27.33
N MET A 667 62.52 55.22 -27.32
CA MET A 667 63.25 54.81 -26.11
C MET A 667 63.19 55.86 -24.98
N LEU A 668 63.05 57.15 -25.30
CA LEU A 668 62.82 58.19 -24.30
C LEU A 668 61.35 58.23 -23.84
N ASP A 669 60.41 58.03 -24.77
CA ASP A 669 58.98 58.00 -24.46
C ASP A 669 58.62 56.80 -23.58
N SER A 670 59.17 55.60 -23.82
CA SER A 670 58.94 54.44 -22.94
C SER A 670 59.55 54.60 -21.53
N LYS A 671 60.57 55.45 -21.35
CA LYS A 671 60.99 55.88 -20.00
C LYS A 671 59.98 56.83 -19.37
N LEU A 672 59.32 57.68 -20.17
CA LEU A 672 58.27 58.60 -19.73
C LEU A 672 56.91 57.92 -19.52
N GLU A 673 56.65 56.77 -20.16
CA GLU A 673 55.53 55.85 -19.91
C GLU A 673 55.78 55.05 -18.63
N ALA A 674 56.97 54.47 -18.46
CA ALA A 674 57.37 53.85 -17.19
C ALA A 674 57.37 54.87 -16.02
N ALA A 675 57.69 56.14 -16.30
CA ALA A 675 57.53 57.24 -15.36
C ALA A 675 56.04 57.57 -15.06
N VAL A 676 55.10 57.37 -15.99
CA VAL A 676 53.66 57.41 -15.68
C VAL A 676 53.30 56.26 -14.76
N ALA A 677 53.72 55.03 -15.05
CA ALA A 677 53.43 53.90 -14.17
C ALA A 677 53.99 54.10 -12.73
N LYS A 678 55.17 54.71 -12.58
CA LYS A 678 55.70 55.16 -11.28
C LYS A 678 54.84 56.25 -10.63
N ILE A 679 54.47 57.31 -11.37
CA ILE A 679 53.64 58.40 -10.86
C ILE A 679 52.25 57.90 -10.47
N ASP A 680 51.60 57.09 -11.29
CA ASP A 680 50.28 56.55 -11.03
C ASP A 680 50.31 55.58 -9.84
N ALA A 681 51.40 54.83 -9.63
CA ALA A 681 51.59 54.05 -8.41
C ALA A 681 51.71 54.96 -7.18
N PHE A 682 52.62 55.96 -7.20
CA PHE A 682 52.76 56.91 -6.08
C PHE A 682 51.44 57.65 -5.80
N ASN A 683 50.77 58.17 -6.82
CA ASN A 683 49.50 58.88 -6.70
C ASN A 683 48.38 57.94 -6.22
N GLN A 684 48.37 56.66 -6.60
CA GLN A 684 47.42 55.67 -6.04
C GLN A 684 47.68 55.43 -4.55
N GLU A 685 48.94 55.37 -4.11
CA GLU A 685 49.29 55.22 -2.70
C GLU A 685 49.02 56.51 -1.89
N GLU A 686 49.33 57.70 -2.42
CA GLU A 686 48.98 58.99 -1.80
C GLU A 686 47.46 59.15 -1.67
N LYS A 687 46.71 58.85 -2.74
CA LYS A 687 45.25 58.90 -2.77
C LYS A 687 44.60 57.87 -1.85
N ALA A 688 45.19 56.68 -1.73
CA ALA A 688 44.79 55.67 -0.75
C ALA A 688 44.93 56.19 0.69
N TYR A 689 45.98 56.97 0.98
CA TYR A 689 46.18 57.63 2.27
C TYR A 689 45.49 58.99 2.42
N GLY A 690 44.72 59.43 1.41
CA GLY A 690 44.01 60.72 1.43
C GLY A 690 44.93 61.95 1.41
N TRP A 691 46.15 61.80 0.90
CA TRP A 691 47.10 62.89 0.74
C TRP A 691 46.82 63.72 -0.54
N GLU A 692 47.36 64.93 -0.60
CA GLU A 692 47.33 65.74 -1.82
C GLU A 692 48.28 65.14 -2.86
N GLU A 693 47.76 64.76 -4.04
CA GLU A 693 48.51 64.09 -5.10
C GLU A 693 49.75 64.92 -5.53
N THR A 694 50.95 64.34 -5.39
CA THR A 694 52.21 65.02 -5.71
C THR A 694 52.29 65.29 -7.21
N TYR A 695 52.13 66.56 -7.60
CA TYR A 695 52.22 66.93 -9.00
C TYR A 695 53.67 66.95 -9.49
N PHE A 696 53.96 66.21 -10.57
CA PHE A 696 55.28 66.12 -11.21
C PHE A 696 55.33 66.95 -12.52
N PRO A 697 55.39 68.30 -12.47
CA PRO A 697 55.28 69.16 -13.66
C PRO A 697 56.38 68.91 -14.68
N MET A 698 57.59 68.51 -14.24
CA MET A 698 58.70 68.24 -15.14
C MET A 698 58.40 67.07 -16.07
N ARG A 699 57.83 65.95 -15.59
CA ARG A 699 57.43 64.82 -16.46
C ARG A 699 56.49 65.28 -17.57
N LYS A 700 55.55 66.18 -17.24
CA LYS A 700 54.63 66.76 -18.23
C LYS A 700 55.34 67.70 -19.21
N GLN A 701 56.20 68.61 -18.75
CA GLN A 701 56.98 69.49 -19.62
C GLN A 701 57.87 68.71 -20.60
N ILE A 702 58.46 67.60 -20.14
CA ILE A 702 59.27 66.70 -20.97
C ILE A 702 58.38 66.00 -22.02
N SER A 703 57.24 65.43 -21.59
CA SER A 703 56.26 64.80 -22.48
C SER A 703 55.69 65.78 -23.51
N ASP A 704 55.37 67.01 -23.12
CA ASP A 704 54.84 68.07 -23.98
C ASP A 704 55.91 68.57 -24.99
N LYS A 705 57.20 68.59 -24.60
CA LYS A 705 58.33 68.87 -25.50
C LYS A 705 58.60 67.71 -26.48
N LEU A 706 58.52 66.45 -26.03
CA LEU A 706 58.83 65.26 -26.83
C LEU A 706 57.71 64.90 -27.82
N ALA A 707 56.44 65.05 -27.42
CA ALA A 707 55.29 64.54 -28.15
C ALA A 707 55.18 65.02 -29.62
N PRO A 708 55.52 66.27 -30.00
CA PRO A 708 55.53 66.67 -31.40
C PRO A 708 56.56 65.87 -32.22
N PHE A 709 57.78 65.68 -31.70
CA PHE A 709 58.87 64.98 -32.39
C PHE A 709 58.55 63.50 -32.55
N LYS A 710 58.11 62.82 -31.47
CA LYS A 710 57.70 61.42 -31.54
C LYS A 710 56.55 61.23 -32.54
N LYS A 711 55.51 62.06 -32.47
CA LYS A 711 54.37 62.00 -33.42
C LYS A 711 54.78 62.23 -34.87
N LEU A 712 55.73 63.13 -35.14
CA LEU A 712 56.26 63.33 -36.50
C LEU A 712 56.96 62.06 -36.99
N TYR A 713 57.86 61.49 -36.20
CA TYR A 713 58.59 60.29 -36.61
C TYR A 713 57.69 59.05 -36.71
N ASP A 714 56.76 58.85 -35.76
CA ASP A 714 55.77 57.76 -35.79
C ASP A 714 54.88 57.88 -37.04
N ASN A 715 54.23 59.03 -37.28
CA ASN A 715 53.31 59.20 -38.43
C ASN A 715 54.06 59.11 -39.77
N ALA A 716 55.31 59.58 -39.86
CA ALA A 716 56.11 59.49 -41.07
C ALA A 716 56.59 58.06 -41.40
N ALA A 717 56.90 57.25 -40.38
CA ALA A 717 57.27 55.86 -40.56
C ALA A 717 56.04 54.99 -40.86
N GLU A 718 54.96 55.15 -40.08
CA GLU A 718 53.73 54.38 -40.21
C GLU A 718 53.03 54.64 -41.55
N PHE A 719 52.91 55.91 -41.98
CA PHE A 719 52.37 56.22 -43.30
C PHE A 719 53.18 55.55 -44.41
N LYS A 720 54.52 55.55 -44.33
CA LYS A 720 55.37 54.96 -45.36
C LYS A 720 55.20 53.44 -45.46
N GLU A 721 55.18 52.75 -44.31
CA GLU A 721 54.95 51.29 -44.26
C GLU A 721 53.54 50.91 -44.76
N LYS A 722 52.51 51.66 -44.35
CA LYS A 722 51.12 51.43 -44.79
C LYS A 722 50.89 51.79 -46.26
N HIS A 723 51.45 52.91 -46.73
CA HIS A 723 51.44 53.30 -48.14
C HIS A 723 52.02 52.19 -49.03
N ASP A 724 53.20 51.68 -48.70
CA ASP A 724 53.85 50.63 -49.48
C ASP A 724 53.05 49.31 -49.41
N SER A 725 52.46 48.99 -48.25
CA SER A 725 51.57 47.83 -48.07
C SER A 725 50.29 47.92 -48.90
N TRP A 726 49.54 49.03 -48.82
CA TRP A 726 48.30 49.24 -49.58
C TRP A 726 48.58 49.26 -51.09
N THR A 727 49.64 49.95 -51.51
CA THR A 727 50.03 50.13 -52.91
C THR A 727 50.45 48.81 -53.58
N THR A 728 51.09 47.91 -52.83
CA THR A 728 51.53 46.58 -53.33
C THR A 728 50.52 45.46 -53.11
N SER A 729 49.50 45.66 -52.26
CA SER A 729 48.42 44.68 -52.04
C SER A 729 47.47 44.56 -53.23
N ARG A 730 46.84 43.39 -53.37
CA ARG A 730 45.77 43.13 -54.33
C ARG A 730 44.52 43.94 -53.96
N VAL A 731 43.83 44.47 -54.96
CA VAL A 731 42.60 45.25 -54.74
C VAL A 731 41.52 44.38 -54.07
N GLY A 732 40.90 44.91 -53.02
CA GLY A 732 39.88 44.22 -52.22
C GLY A 732 40.41 43.31 -51.10
N THR A 733 41.70 43.31 -50.75
CA THR A 733 42.21 42.61 -49.55
C THR A 733 42.11 43.42 -48.26
N HIS A 734 41.96 44.73 -48.37
CA HIS A 734 41.80 45.69 -47.27
C HIS A 734 40.53 46.49 -47.50
N ASP A 735 39.84 46.91 -46.44
CA ASP A 735 38.59 47.66 -46.58
C ASP A 735 38.87 49.12 -47.01
N PRO A 736 38.27 49.62 -48.11
CA PRO A 736 38.43 51.01 -48.52
C PRO A 736 38.03 52.06 -47.46
N GLU A 737 37.04 51.78 -46.60
CA GLU A 737 36.63 52.71 -45.55
C GLU A 737 37.71 52.88 -44.47
N GLU A 738 38.48 51.83 -44.20
CA GLU A 738 39.64 51.88 -43.31
C GLU A 738 40.78 52.71 -43.94
N ILE A 739 41.04 52.53 -45.24
CA ILE A 739 42.13 53.25 -45.96
C ILE A 739 41.86 54.76 -46.05
N ASP A 740 40.64 55.22 -46.35
CA ASP A 740 40.34 56.67 -46.30
C ASP A 740 40.51 57.20 -44.88
N THR A 741 39.92 56.52 -43.90
CA THR A 741 39.93 56.95 -42.49
C THR A 741 41.36 57.18 -41.98
N GLU A 742 42.28 56.25 -42.26
CA GLU A 742 43.70 56.38 -41.90
C GLU A 742 44.46 57.41 -42.75
N THR A 743 44.29 57.42 -44.07
CA THR A 743 44.94 58.41 -44.97
C THR A 743 44.59 59.84 -44.58
N GLN A 744 43.30 60.09 -44.30
CA GLN A 744 42.81 61.37 -43.81
C GLN A 744 43.39 61.69 -42.42
N ALA A 745 43.62 60.69 -41.56
CA ALA A 745 44.27 60.89 -40.25
C ALA A 745 45.73 61.33 -40.41
N PHE A 746 46.55 60.64 -41.20
CA PHE A 746 47.95 60.98 -41.44
C PHE A 746 48.10 62.42 -41.99
N TYR A 747 47.33 62.79 -43.03
CA TYR A 747 47.36 64.15 -43.58
C TYR A 747 47.02 65.22 -42.52
N ARG A 748 45.93 64.99 -41.75
CA ARG A 748 45.49 65.91 -40.68
C ARG A 748 46.47 65.99 -39.51
N ASN A 749 47.29 64.97 -39.28
CA ASN A 749 48.31 64.97 -38.23
C ASN A 749 49.56 65.73 -38.69
N ILE A 750 50.11 65.37 -39.85
CA ILE A 750 51.37 65.93 -40.34
C ILE A 750 51.23 67.42 -40.67
N TYR A 751 50.11 67.87 -41.25
CA TYR A 751 49.83 69.30 -41.48
C TYR A 751 49.73 70.15 -40.20
N LYS A 752 49.36 69.54 -39.06
CA LYS A 752 49.40 70.22 -37.75
C LYS A 752 50.83 70.29 -37.22
N LEU A 753 51.59 69.21 -37.36
CA LEU A 753 52.99 69.12 -36.90
C LEU A 753 53.90 70.09 -37.68
N GLU A 754 53.76 70.17 -39.01
CA GLU A 754 54.49 71.13 -39.86
C GLU A 754 54.33 72.58 -39.37
N LYS A 755 53.14 72.95 -38.87
CA LYS A 755 52.87 74.27 -38.28
C LYS A 755 53.37 74.42 -36.84
N GLN A 756 53.48 73.34 -36.09
CA GLN A 756 54.04 73.36 -34.72
C GLN A 756 55.56 73.48 -34.72
N PHE A 757 56.25 72.99 -35.76
CA PHE A 757 57.69 73.16 -35.93
C PHE A 757 58.09 74.49 -36.60
N ALA A 758 57.25 75.53 -36.52
CA ALA A 758 57.52 76.83 -37.14
C ALA A 758 58.91 77.40 -36.78
N ASP A 759 59.34 77.20 -35.52
CA ASP A 759 60.60 77.67 -34.94
C ASP A 759 61.79 76.69 -35.08
N TYR A 760 61.56 75.48 -35.62
CA TYR A 760 62.56 74.41 -35.74
C TYR A 760 62.72 73.99 -37.21
N PRO A 761 63.74 74.51 -37.94
CA PRO A 761 63.85 74.30 -39.39
C PRO A 761 63.92 72.83 -39.82
N GLU A 762 64.73 72.01 -39.14
CA GLU A 762 65.03 70.64 -39.56
C GLU A 762 63.82 69.68 -39.45
N PRO A 763 63.09 69.59 -38.31
CA PRO A 763 61.85 68.80 -38.24
C PRO A 763 60.74 69.31 -39.16
N ARG A 764 60.70 70.62 -39.44
CA ARG A 764 59.68 71.24 -40.29
C ARG A 764 59.83 70.85 -41.76
N ASN A 765 61.05 70.79 -42.27
CA ASN A 765 61.32 70.34 -43.64
C ASN A 765 60.83 68.89 -43.84
N LEU A 766 61.19 68.00 -42.91
CA LEU A 766 60.72 66.60 -42.88
C LEU A 766 59.19 66.50 -42.83
N ALA A 767 58.52 67.32 -42.01
CA ALA A 767 57.05 67.34 -41.96
C ALA A 767 56.40 67.79 -43.27
N SER A 768 57.01 68.76 -43.98
CA SER A 768 56.50 69.24 -45.28
C SER A 768 56.66 68.18 -46.37
N GLU A 769 57.81 67.49 -46.42
CA GLU A 769 58.10 66.44 -47.40
C GLU A 769 57.14 65.25 -47.28
N VAL A 770 56.90 64.76 -46.06
CA VAL A 770 55.96 63.64 -45.84
C VAL A 770 54.51 64.08 -46.09
N ARG A 771 54.13 65.33 -45.75
CA ARG A 771 52.76 65.82 -46.02
C ARG A 771 52.41 65.75 -47.50
N GLN A 772 53.35 66.11 -48.39
CA GLN A 772 53.13 66.06 -49.83
C GLN A 772 52.78 64.64 -50.29
N GLN A 773 53.52 63.64 -49.80
CA GLN A 773 53.30 62.23 -50.15
C GLN A 773 51.89 61.73 -49.74
N VAL A 774 51.35 62.19 -48.59
CA VAL A 774 49.97 61.87 -48.20
C VAL A 774 48.94 62.65 -49.03
N GLU A 775 49.24 63.90 -49.42
CA GLU A 775 48.36 64.73 -50.26
C GLU A 775 48.21 64.13 -51.66
N ASP A 776 49.32 63.63 -52.22
CA ASP A 776 49.37 62.96 -53.52
C ASP A 776 48.58 61.63 -53.49
N PHE A 777 48.83 60.74 -52.52
CA PHE A 777 48.10 59.46 -52.39
C PHE A 777 46.59 59.67 -52.17
N LYS A 778 46.21 60.69 -51.38
CA LYS A 778 44.81 61.00 -51.06
C LYS A 778 43.97 61.34 -52.30
N ALA A 779 44.56 61.86 -53.38
CA ALA A 779 43.82 62.20 -54.59
C ALA A 779 43.02 61.02 -55.14
N HIS A 780 43.54 59.79 -55.00
CA HIS A 780 42.98 58.59 -55.59
C HIS A 780 41.92 57.87 -54.73
N MET A 781 41.66 58.31 -53.48
CA MET A 781 40.74 57.61 -52.57
C MET A 781 39.32 57.29 -53.16
N PRO A 782 38.68 58.18 -53.95
CA PRO A 782 37.33 57.92 -54.48
C PRO A 782 37.20 56.67 -55.36
N ILE A 783 38.26 56.27 -56.08
CA ILE A 783 38.23 55.03 -56.89
C ILE A 783 38.50 53.77 -56.05
N ILE A 784 39.26 53.91 -54.95
CA ILE A 784 39.52 52.82 -53.99
C ILE A 784 38.20 52.40 -53.33
N MET A 785 37.39 53.38 -52.92
CA MET A 785 36.05 53.19 -52.34
C MET A 785 35.09 52.41 -53.25
N THR A 786 35.15 52.65 -54.57
CA THR A 786 34.24 51.98 -55.52
C THR A 786 34.72 50.60 -55.95
N LEU A 787 36.02 50.41 -56.16
CA LEU A 787 36.58 49.17 -56.72
C LEU A 787 37.07 48.18 -55.66
N GLY A 788 37.25 48.60 -54.40
CA GLY A 788 37.69 47.71 -53.31
C GLY A 788 36.57 46.99 -52.53
N ASN A 789 35.29 47.19 -52.87
CA ASN A 789 34.16 46.61 -52.12
C ASN A 789 34.22 45.06 -52.06
N PRO A 790 34.29 44.44 -50.86
CA PRO A 790 34.34 42.97 -50.70
C PRO A 790 33.10 42.19 -51.19
N GLY A 791 31.99 42.88 -51.48
CA GLY A 791 30.81 42.29 -52.11
C GLY A 791 30.96 42.02 -53.61
N MET A 792 31.98 42.55 -54.26
CA MET A 792 32.17 42.47 -55.72
C MET A 792 32.49 41.05 -56.18
N LYS A 793 31.79 40.58 -57.21
CA LYS A 793 31.92 39.27 -57.85
C LYS A 793 32.24 39.45 -59.34
N ASP A 794 32.61 38.40 -60.05
CA ASP A 794 33.01 38.48 -61.47
C ASP A 794 31.98 39.20 -62.35
N ARG A 795 30.68 38.94 -62.15
CA ARG A 795 29.56 39.64 -62.82
C ARG A 795 29.59 41.17 -62.67
N HIS A 796 30.11 41.68 -61.55
CA HIS A 796 30.23 43.12 -61.29
C HIS A 796 31.49 43.70 -61.96
N TRP A 797 32.58 42.92 -62.00
CA TRP A 797 33.79 43.25 -62.76
C TRP A 797 33.58 43.20 -64.29
N GLU A 798 32.69 42.35 -64.78
CA GLU A 798 32.25 42.31 -66.18
C GLU A 798 31.47 43.59 -66.56
N LEU A 799 30.55 44.05 -65.71
CA LEU A 799 29.85 45.33 -65.91
C LEU A 799 30.81 46.53 -65.87
N ILE A 800 31.81 46.52 -64.98
CA ILE A 800 32.89 47.52 -64.96
C ILE A 800 33.70 47.47 -66.28
N SER A 801 34.06 46.27 -66.74
CA SER A 801 34.79 46.06 -68.00
C SER A 801 34.00 46.55 -69.22
N GLU A 802 32.68 46.38 -69.23
CA GLU A 802 31.80 46.89 -70.29
C GLU A 802 31.72 48.42 -70.28
N ILE A 803 31.65 49.04 -69.10
CA ILE A 803 31.64 50.49 -68.92
C ILE A 803 32.97 51.15 -69.34
N VAL A 804 34.09 50.46 -69.11
CA VAL A 804 35.47 50.93 -69.37
C VAL A 804 35.94 50.60 -70.78
N GLY A 805 35.43 49.52 -71.40
CA GLY A 805 35.77 49.11 -72.76
C GLY A 805 37.01 48.21 -72.87
N PHE A 806 37.64 47.83 -71.75
CA PHE A 806 38.71 46.84 -71.69
C PHE A 806 38.55 45.94 -70.45
N PRO A 807 39.08 44.70 -70.45
CA PRO A 807 38.82 43.75 -69.37
C PRO A 807 39.56 44.14 -68.07
N VAL A 808 38.79 44.63 -67.10
CA VAL A 808 39.23 44.85 -65.71
C VAL A 808 38.79 43.65 -64.90
N ARG A 809 39.74 42.78 -64.53
CA ARG A 809 39.50 41.59 -63.71
C ARG A 809 40.29 41.67 -62.42
N ALA A 810 39.66 41.34 -61.30
CA ALA A 810 40.34 41.19 -60.02
C ALA A 810 41.15 39.89 -59.97
N ASP A 811 42.23 39.80 -60.76
CA ASP A 811 43.23 38.73 -60.64
C ASP A 811 44.19 39.00 -59.47
N ALA A 812 45.24 38.19 -59.32
CA ALA A 812 46.27 38.37 -58.29
C ALA A 812 47.33 39.44 -58.65
N GLU A 813 47.28 39.96 -59.88
CA GLU A 813 48.21 40.97 -60.38
C GLU A 813 47.64 42.40 -60.30
N LEU A 814 46.31 42.57 -60.19
CA LEU A 814 45.65 43.86 -60.00
C LEU A 814 45.88 44.42 -58.58
N THR A 815 46.99 45.11 -58.41
CA THR A 815 47.31 45.88 -57.20
C THR A 815 46.72 47.28 -57.23
N LEU A 816 46.67 47.93 -56.07
CA LEU A 816 46.16 49.30 -55.94
C LEU A 816 46.91 50.29 -56.85
N ALA A 817 48.25 50.17 -56.93
CA ALA A 817 49.09 50.93 -57.85
C ALA A 817 48.59 50.86 -59.31
N LYS A 818 48.27 49.65 -59.79
CA LYS A 818 47.82 49.45 -61.17
C LYS A 818 46.44 50.04 -61.45
N ILE A 819 45.54 50.13 -60.46
CA ILE A 819 44.26 50.85 -60.66
C ILE A 819 44.49 52.36 -60.79
N ILE A 820 45.44 52.92 -60.04
CA ILE A 820 45.84 54.32 -60.15
C ILE A 820 46.50 54.58 -61.53
N ASP A 821 47.44 53.72 -61.94
CA ASP A 821 48.09 53.79 -63.27
C ASP A 821 47.09 53.67 -64.45
N LEU A 822 45.94 53.01 -64.25
CA LEU A 822 44.90 52.85 -65.28
C LEU A 822 44.00 54.08 -65.46
N GLY A 823 44.10 55.12 -64.61
CA GLY A 823 43.47 56.43 -64.83
C GLY A 823 41.94 56.44 -64.88
N LEU A 824 41.28 55.53 -64.15
CA LEU A 824 39.84 55.24 -64.27
C LEU A 824 38.90 56.24 -63.54
N GLU A 825 39.41 57.38 -63.08
CA GLU A 825 38.70 58.32 -62.19
C GLU A 825 37.43 58.93 -62.81
N GLU A 826 37.38 59.12 -64.14
CA GLU A 826 36.20 59.66 -64.83
C GLU A 826 34.95 58.75 -64.77
N TYR A 827 35.10 57.49 -64.37
CA TYR A 827 34.04 56.48 -64.41
C TYR A 827 33.36 56.21 -63.06
N ILE A 828 33.89 56.75 -61.95
CA ILE A 828 33.47 56.45 -60.56
C ILE A 828 31.94 56.49 -60.34
N PRO A 829 31.16 57.50 -60.79
CA PRO A 829 29.71 57.55 -60.55
C PRO A 829 28.90 56.42 -61.21
N LYS A 830 29.50 55.66 -62.14
CA LYS A 830 28.90 54.45 -62.72
C LYS A 830 29.24 53.20 -61.91
N PHE A 831 30.38 53.19 -61.21
CA PHE A 831 30.83 52.08 -60.38
C PHE A 831 30.12 52.06 -59.03
N GLU A 832 29.76 53.22 -58.46
CA GLU A 832 29.00 53.33 -57.20
C GLU A 832 27.70 52.50 -57.23
N VAL A 833 26.92 52.63 -58.32
CA VAL A 833 25.66 51.90 -58.52
C VAL A 833 25.85 50.37 -58.56
N ILE A 834 26.99 49.91 -59.08
CA ILE A 834 27.34 48.48 -59.14
C ILE A 834 27.76 47.98 -57.73
N SER A 835 28.57 48.78 -57.04
CA SER A 835 29.04 48.52 -55.67
C SER A 835 27.86 48.39 -54.68
N ASP A 836 26.87 49.28 -54.75
CA ASP A 836 25.66 49.21 -53.93
C ASP A 836 24.85 47.92 -54.17
N SER A 837 24.68 47.51 -55.44
CA SER A 837 24.00 46.24 -55.77
C SER A 837 24.75 45.04 -55.20
N ALA A 838 26.08 45.00 -55.36
CA ALA A 838 26.94 43.94 -54.84
C ALA A 838 26.81 43.76 -53.32
N THR A 839 26.72 44.86 -52.58
CA THR A 839 26.51 44.86 -51.12
C THR A 839 25.13 44.29 -50.73
N LYS A 840 24.05 44.59 -51.47
CA LYS A 840 22.73 44.02 -51.19
C LYS A 840 22.63 42.54 -51.58
N GLU A 841 23.26 42.15 -52.69
CA GLU A 841 23.35 40.76 -53.14
C GLU A 841 24.10 39.86 -52.13
N ASN A 842 25.26 40.29 -51.63
CA ASN A 842 26.07 39.55 -50.64
C ASN A 842 25.29 39.24 -49.34
N ASN A 843 24.40 40.15 -48.91
CA ASN A 843 23.56 39.91 -47.74
C ASN A 843 22.48 38.83 -47.97
N LEU A 844 21.90 38.75 -49.18
CA LEU A 844 21.00 37.65 -49.55
C LEU A 844 21.76 36.31 -49.67
N GLU A 845 22.96 36.34 -50.27
CA GLU A 845 23.85 35.18 -50.41
C GLU A 845 24.17 34.56 -49.04
N ARG A 846 24.55 35.38 -48.05
CA ARG A 846 24.82 34.96 -46.67
C ARG A 846 23.59 34.37 -45.96
N ALA A 847 22.41 35.00 -46.10
CA ALA A 847 21.18 34.52 -45.49
C ALA A 847 20.74 33.15 -46.07
N LEU A 848 20.85 32.98 -47.40
CA LEU A 848 20.51 31.73 -48.08
C LEU A 848 21.45 30.59 -47.68
N ASN A 849 22.76 30.84 -47.71
CA ASN A 849 23.77 29.86 -47.34
C ASN A 849 23.62 29.42 -45.88
N LYS A 850 23.31 30.36 -44.97
CA LYS A 850 23.04 30.02 -43.56
C LYS A 850 21.84 29.08 -43.43
N MET A 851 20.70 29.41 -44.04
CA MET A 851 19.52 28.53 -43.99
C MET A 851 19.84 27.14 -44.56
N MET A 852 20.60 27.06 -45.66
CA MET A 852 21.00 25.77 -46.25
C MET A 852 21.92 24.96 -45.32
N SER A 853 22.86 25.58 -44.61
CA SER A 853 23.71 24.87 -43.64
C SER A 853 22.93 24.32 -42.43
N GLU A 854 21.89 25.03 -41.95
CA GLU A 854 21.07 24.58 -40.81
C GLU A 854 20.22 23.33 -41.13
N TRP A 855 20.15 22.90 -42.39
CA TRP A 855 19.53 21.63 -42.83
C TRP A 855 20.54 20.52 -43.19
N GLN A 856 21.85 20.78 -43.16
CA GLN A 856 22.85 19.77 -43.58
C GLN A 856 22.96 18.61 -42.60
N ASP A 857 22.95 18.89 -41.30
CA ASP A 857 23.12 17.91 -40.22
C ASP A 857 21.77 17.45 -39.60
N MET A 858 20.64 17.74 -40.25
CA MET A 858 19.30 17.44 -39.72
C MET A 858 18.83 16.04 -40.15
N GLU A 859 18.60 15.14 -39.19
CA GLU A 859 18.22 13.73 -39.42
C GLU A 859 16.81 13.39 -38.88
N PHE A 860 16.12 12.46 -39.55
CA PHE A 860 14.88 11.86 -39.08
C PHE A 860 15.13 10.74 -38.05
N THR A 861 14.45 10.78 -36.89
CA THR A 861 14.56 9.74 -35.86
C THR A 861 13.62 8.56 -36.13
N PHE A 862 14.15 7.34 -36.16
CA PHE A 862 13.38 6.11 -36.38
C PHE A 862 13.40 5.17 -35.17
N HIS A 863 12.28 4.50 -34.90
CA HIS A 863 12.15 3.52 -33.81
C HIS A 863 11.52 2.19 -34.29
N PRO A 864 11.95 1.02 -33.79
CA PRO A 864 11.32 -0.27 -34.12
C PRO A 864 9.86 -0.34 -33.65
N TYR A 865 8.95 -0.86 -34.48
CA TYR A 865 7.54 -1.04 -34.12
C TYR A 865 7.23 -2.49 -33.75
N ARG A 866 7.17 -2.78 -32.45
CA ARG A 866 6.85 -4.13 -31.91
C ARG A 866 7.74 -5.22 -32.51
N ASP A 867 7.25 -6.46 -32.54
CA ASP A 867 7.89 -7.59 -33.24
C ASP A 867 7.65 -7.59 -34.76
N SER A 868 7.08 -6.52 -35.34
CA SER A 868 6.65 -6.48 -36.75
C SER A 868 7.80 -6.50 -37.76
N GLY A 869 9.05 -6.28 -37.32
CA GLY A 869 10.23 -6.24 -38.18
C GLY A 869 10.32 -4.99 -39.08
N THR A 870 9.59 -3.92 -38.75
CA THR A 870 9.73 -2.60 -39.39
C THR A 870 9.81 -1.48 -38.36
N PHE A 871 10.10 -0.27 -38.82
CA PHE A 871 10.27 0.93 -38.02
C PHE A 871 9.10 1.90 -38.24
N ILE A 872 9.07 2.95 -37.40
CA ILE A 872 8.22 4.12 -37.48
C ILE A 872 9.06 5.39 -37.24
N LEU A 873 8.60 6.52 -37.78
CA LEU A 873 9.15 7.85 -37.60
C LEU A 873 8.75 8.43 -36.22
N SER A 874 9.67 9.15 -35.57
CA SER A 874 9.54 9.72 -34.22
C SER A 874 10.21 11.10 -34.14
N ALA A 875 9.90 11.89 -33.11
CA ALA A 875 10.53 13.18 -32.78
C ALA A 875 10.72 14.12 -33.99
N VAL A 876 9.61 14.59 -34.58
CA VAL A 876 9.61 15.44 -35.80
C VAL A 876 9.30 16.91 -35.53
N ASP A 877 9.02 17.29 -34.28
CA ASP A 877 8.53 18.61 -33.91
C ASP A 877 9.55 19.73 -34.18
N ASP A 878 10.84 19.48 -33.91
CA ASP A 878 11.94 20.42 -34.22
C ASP A 878 12.12 20.60 -35.74
N ILE A 879 11.93 19.53 -36.51
CA ILE A 879 11.99 19.55 -37.98
C ILE A 879 10.84 20.41 -38.53
N GLN A 880 9.63 20.26 -38.01
CA GLN A 880 8.46 21.07 -38.39
C GLN A 880 8.66 22.55 -38.02
N LEU A 881 9.17 22.84 -36.81
CA LEU A 881 9.42 24.22 -36.36
C LEU A 881 10.45 24.94 -37.24
N LEU A 882 11.55 24.28 -37.60
CA LEU A 882 12.55 24.83 -38.52
C LEU A 882 11.99 25.02 -39.94
N LEU A 883 11.09 24.11 -40.37
CA LEU A 883 10.45 24.14 -41.69
C LEU A 883 9.56 25.37 -41.88
N ASP A 884 8.65 25.62 -40.94
CA ASP A 884 7.72 26.76 -41.00
C ASP A 884 8.46 28.10 -41.07
N ASP A 885 9.46 28.29 -40.21
CA ASP A 885 10.30 29.50 -40.20
C ASP A 885 11.14 29.64 -41.47
N HIS A 886 11.75 28.57 -41.97
CA HIS A 886 12.59 28.62 -43.18
C HIS A 886 11.76 28.78 -44.46
N ILE A 887 10.50 28.35 -44.50
CA ILE A 887 9.55 28.69 -45.56
C ILE A 887 9.27 30.21 -45.54
N VAL A 888 8.93 30.79 -44.38
CA VAL A 888 8.63 32.23 -44.26
C VAL A 888 9.83 33.12 -44.60
N LYS A 889 11.05 32.77 -44.13
CA LYS A 889 12.29 33.45 -44.52
C LYS A 889 12.54 33.38 -46.03
N THR A 890 12.40 32.19 -46.63
CA THR A 890 12.62 31.98 -48.07
C THR A 890 11.62 32.80 -48.91
N GLN A 891 10.33 32.81 -48.55
CA GLN A 891 9.31 33.64 -49.17
C GLN A 891 9.58 35.15 -49.00
N THR A 892 10.15 35.56 -47.87
CA THR A 892 10.56 36.96 -47.65
C THR A 892 11.70 37.36 -48.57
N MET A 893 12.74 36.53 -48.68
CA MET A 893 13.87 36.75 -49.58
C MET A 893 13.47 36.74 -51.07
N LYS A 894 12.50 35.89 -51.43
CA LYS A 894 11.90 35.79 -52.77
C LYS A 894 11.33 37.12 -53.29
N ASN A 895 10.91 38.01 -52.40
CA ASN A 895 10.33 39.32 -52.75
C ASN A 895 11.39 40.46 -52.83
N SER A 896 12.69 40.18 -52.67
CA SER A 896 13.74 41.20 -52.72
C SER A 896 14.08 41.59 -54.18
N PRO A 897 14.22 42.89 -54.51
CA PRO A 897 14.57 43.33 -55.86
C PRO A 897 15.98 42.90 -56.32
N TYR A 898 16.86 42.55 -55.37
CA TYR A 898 18.22 42.08 -55.63
C TYR A 898 18.32 40.56 -55.83
N ILE A 899 17.19 39.84 -55.96
CA ILE A 899 17.17 38.38 -56.02
C ILE A 899 17.80 37.78 -57.29
N LYS A 900 17.79 38.47 -58.43
CA LYS A 900 18.09 37.90 -59.76
C LYS A 900 19.26 36.89 -59.84
N PRO A 901 20.44 37.12 -59.22
CA PRO A 901 21.55 36.14 -59.27
C PRO A 901 21.26 34.81 -58.55
N PHE A 902 20.32 34.82 -57.60
CA PHE A 902 19.97 33.71 -56.71
C PHE A 902 18.54 33.18 -56.94
N GLU A 903 17.77 33.78 -57.85
CA GLU A 903 16.34 33.50 -58.07
C GLU A 903 16.07 32.02 -58.33
N ALA A 904 16.83 31.39 -59.22
CA ALA A 904 16.73 29.96 -59.50
C ALA A 904 17.04 29.09 -58.27
N ILE A 905 18.00 29.51 -57.43
CA ILE A 905 18.39 28.79 -56.22
C ILE A 905 17.27 28.90 -55.18
N ILE A 906 16.79 30.12 -54.89
CA ILE A 906 15.72 30.39 -53.91
C ILE A 906 14.41 29.71 -54.31
N LEU A 907 14.05 29.71 -55.60
CA LEU A 907 12.87 28.98 -56.09
C LEU A 907 13.04 27.45 -55.95
N SER A 908 14.22 26.90 -56.23
CA SER A 908 14.48 25.47 -56.02
C SER A 908 14.46 25.08 -54.53
N TRP A 909 14.88 26.00 -53.66
CA TRP A 909 14.91 25.82 -52.21
C TRP A 909 13.52 25.88 -51.60
N GLU A 910 12.71 26.88 -51.98
CA GLU A 910 11.28 26.97 -51.65
C GLU A 910 10.53 25.70 -52.05
N GLN A 911 10.81 25.15 -53.25
CA GLN A 911 10.22 23.89 -53.72
C GLN A 911 10.65 22.69 -52.88
N LYS A 912 11.92 22.60 -52.43
CA LYS A 912 12.35 21.52 -51.52
C LYS A 912 11.66 21.59 -50.16
N LEU A 913 11.53 22.79 -49.57
CA LEU A 913 10.86 22.97 -48.28
C LEU A 913 9.35 22.65 -48.36
N ILE A 914 8.66 23.10 -49.42
CA ILE A 914 7.24 22.76 -49.62
C ILE A 914 7.05 21.25 -49.88
N LEU A 915 7.95 20.61 -50.63
CA LEU A 915 7.94 19.16 -50.84
C LEU A 915 8.17 18.38 -49.54
N LEU A 916 9.04 18.86 -48.66
CA LEU A 916 9.26 18.27 -47.34
C LEU A 916 7.99 18.33 -46.48
N GLN A 917 7.29 19.47 -46.46
CA GLN A 917 6.01 19.60 -45.74
C GLN A 917 4.98 18.58 -46.25
N GLU A 918 4.74 18.55 -47.56
CA GLU A 918 3.77 17.63 -48.16
C GLU A 918 4.14 16.14 -47.95
N ILE A 919 5.44 15.81 -47.91
CA ILE A 919 5.90 14.45 -47.57
C ILE A 919 5.61 14.15 -46.11
N LEU A 920 5.96 15.04 -45.17
CA LEU A 920 5.83 14.80 -43.73
C LEU A 920 4.36 14.60 -43.32
N ASP A 921 3.46 15.47 -43.79
CA ASP A 921 2.01 15.40 -43.52
C ASP A 921 1.41 14.06 -43.98
N GLU A 922 1.69 13.66 -45.23
CA GLU A 922 1.20 12.40 -45.77
C GLU A 922 1.86 11.19 -45.09
N TRP A 923 3.13 11.28 -44.69
CA TRP A 923 3.86 10.23 -44.01
C TRP A 923 3.27 9.93 -42.63
N LEU A 924 3.08 10.96 -41.80
CA LEU A 924 2.49 10.81 -40.47
C LEU A 924 1.04 10.28 -40.55
N LYS A 925 0.28 10.70 -41.56
CA LYS A 925 -1.06 10.16 -41.84
C LYS A 925 -1.04 8.67 -42.25
N VAL A 926 -0.09 8.26 -43.11
CA VAL A 926 0.11 6.83 -43.43
C VAL A 926 0.46 6.05 -42.17
N GLN A 927 1.42 6.56 -41.38
CA GLN A 927 1.93 5.91 -40.17
C GLN A 927 0.82 5.60 -39.17
N SER A 928 0.07 6.61 -38.75
CA SER A 928 -1.02 6.48 -37.78
C SER A 928 -2.07 5.47 -38.25
N THR A 929 -2.45 5.55 -39.52
CA THR A 929 -3.50 4.70 -40.10
C THR A 929 -3.01 3.25 -40.31
N TRP A 930 -1.76 3.05 -40.71
CA TRP A 930 -1.14 1.72 -40.83
C TRP A 930 -0.94 1.07 -39.45
N MET A 931 -0.50 1.81 -38.43
CA MET A 931 -0.35 1.29 -37.05
C MET A 931 -1.66 0.81 -36.43
N TYR A 932 -2.81 1.37 -36.80
CA TYR A 932 -4.13 0.86 -36.40
C TYR A 932 -4.51 -0.41 -37.17
N LEU A 933 -4.23 -0.46 -38.48
CA LEU A 933 -4.67 -1.54 -39.35
C LEU A 933 -3.74 -2.77 -39.37
N GLU A 934 -2.45 -2.62 -39.04
CA GLU A 934 -1.47 -3.72 -39.05
C GLU A 934 -1.86 -4.88 -38.12
N PRO A 935 -2.25 -4.65 -36.84
CA PRO A 935 -2.65 -5.76 -35.96
C PRO A 935 -3.91 -6.47 -36.48
N ILE A 936 -4.86 -5.71 -37.03
CA ILE A 936 -6.13 -6.20 -37.56
C ILE A 936 -5.89 -7.09 -38.80
N PHE A 937 -5.14 -6.58 -39.78
CA PHE A 937 -4.88 -7.28 -41.03
C PHE A 937 -3.69 -8.25 -40.95
N SER A 938 -2.96 -8.33 -39.82
CA SER A 938 -2.07 -9.45 -39.52
C SER A 938 -2.83 -10.78 -39.37
N SER A 939 -4.11 -10.73 -38.94
CA SER A 939 -4.94 -11.92 -38.77
C SER A 939 -5.22 -12.61 -40.11
N PRO A 940 -4.83 -13.90 -40.29
CA PRO A 940 -5.17 -14.67 -41.47
C PRO A 940 -6.68 -14.88 -41.64
N ASP A 941 -7.45 -14.78 -40.55
CA ASP A 941 -8.88 -15.09 -40.53
C ASP A 941 -9.71 -13.86 -40.95
N ILE A 942 -9.21 -12.64 -40.66
CA ILE A 942 -9.74 -11.39 -41.22
C ILE A 942 -9.35 -11.26 -42.70
N GLN A 943 -8.09 -11.54 -43.09
CA GLN A 943 -7.68 -11.53 -44.50
C GLN A 943 -8.52 -12.46 -45.38
N GLN A 944 -8.94 -13.63 -44.87
CA GLN A 944 -9.82 -14.56 -45.60
C GLN A 944 -11.26 -14.06 -45.75
N GLN A 945 -11.78 -13.31 -44.76
CA GLN A 945 -13.13 -12.74 -44.81
C GLN A 945 -13.19 -11.41 -45.58
N MET A 946 -12.06 -10.69 -45.67
CA MET A 946 -11.89 -9.42 -46.37
C MET A 946 -10.75 -9.47 -47.41
N PRO A 947 -10.84 -10.32 -48.46
CA PRO A 947 -9.73 -10.61 -49.35
C PRO A 947 -9.37 -9.48 -50.32
N GLU A 948 -10.23 -8.47 -50.51
CA GLU A 948 -9.87 -7.27 -51.28
C GLU A 948 -9.11 -6.27 -50.42
N GLU A 949 -9.61 -5.96 -49.24
CA GLU A 949 -9.02 -5.03 -48.29
C GLU A 949 -7.69 -5.57 -47.77
N GLY A 950 -7.59 -6.87 -47.48
CA GLY A 950 -6.34 -7.53 -47.14
C GLY A 950 -5.28 -7.41 -48.24
N ARG A 951 -5.67 -7.56 -49.52
CA ARG A 951 -4.74 -7.33 -50.66
C ARG A 951 -4.30 -5.88 -50.77
N ARG A 952 -5.22 -4.91 -50.55
CA ARG A 952 -4.88 -3.48 -50.51
C ARG A 952 -3.92 -3.21 -49.35
N PHE A 953 -4.16 -3.79 -48.17
CA PHE A 953 -3.29 -3.64 -47.00
C PHE A 953 -1.89 -4.22 -47.25
N SER A 954 -1.78 -5.46 -47.75
CA SER A 954 -0.46 -6.05 -48.08
C SER A 954 0.31 -5.25 -49.14
N ALA A 955 -0.37 -4.54 -50.04
CA ALA A 955 0.28 -3.64 -50.98
C ALA A 955 0.79 -2.35 -50.31
N VAL A 956 0.07 -1.80 -49.34
CA VAL A 956 0.51 -0.65 -48.54
C VAL A 956 1.64 -1.05 -47.59
N ASP A 957 1.49 -2.13 -46.83
CA ASP A 957 2.50 -2.66 -45.90
C ASP A 957 3.84 -2.92 -46.59
N LYS A 958 3.83 -3.47 -47.81
CA LYS A 958 5.05 -3.60 -48.61
C LYS A 958 5.68 -2.24 -48.91
N VAL A 959 4.91 -1.27 -49.41
CA VAL A 959 5.42 0.07 -49.76
C VAL A 959 5.92 0.80 -48.50
N TRP A 960 5.26 0.62 -47.36
CA TRP A 960 5.69 1.13 -46.05
C TRP A 960 7.07 0.60 -45.66
N ARG A 961 7.25 -0.73 -45.71
CA ARG A 961 8.53 -1.39 -45.41
C ARG A 961 9.64 -1.01 -46.39
N ASP A 962 9.31 -0.90 -47.69
CA ASP A 962 10.26 -0.44 -48.72
C ASP A 962 10.68 1.03 -48.49
N ILE A 963 9.78 1.91 -48.03
CA ILE A 963 10.09 3.30 -47.64
C ILE A 963 10.97 3.33 -46.38
N MET A 964 10.55 2.67 -45.29
CA MET A 964 11.29 2.61 -44.02
C MET A 964 12.72 2.10 -44.24
N LYS A 965 12.87 0.98 -44.97
CA LYS A 965 14.17 0.40 -45.29
C LYS A 965 15.06 1.35 -46.10
N THR A 966 14.49 2.24 -46.90
CA THR A 966 15.25 3.23 -47.69
C THR A 966 15.67 4.41 -46.82
N ALA A 967 14.72 5.01 -46.08
CA ALA A 967 14.97 6.20 -45.25
C ALA A 967 15.88 5.95 -44.02
N ILE A 968 16.12 4.70 -43.65
CA ILE A 968 17.06 4.32 -42.57
C ILE A 968 18.50 4.10 -43.10
N GLN A 969 18.72 4.06 -44.43
CA GLN A 969 20.07 3.95 -45.00
C GLN A 969 20.82 5.29 -45.00
N ASP A 970 20.08 6.39 -45.14
CA ASP A 970 20.54 7.76 -44.90
C ASP A 970 19.35 8.53 -44.30
N ALA A 971 19.49 8.97 -43.04
CA ALA A 971 18.43 9.59 -42.27
C ALA A 971 18.32 11.11 -42.49
N HIS A 972 19.29 11.73 -43.18
CA HIS A 972 19.30 13.18 -43.40
C HIS A 972 18.02 13.62 -44.13
N VAL A 973 17.34 14.62 -43.57
CA VAL A 973 16.00 15.06 -44.02
C VAL A 973 16.00 15.43 -45.50
N LEU A 974 17.07 16.10 -45.97
CA LEU A 974 17.23 16.48 -47.37
C LEU A 974 17.50 15.30 -48.32
N THR A 975 18.13 14.20 -47.87
CA THR A 975 18.25 12.98 -48.69
C THR A 975 16.92 12.24 -48.75
N VAL A 976 16.21 12.14 -47.62
CA VAL A 976 14.96 11.37 -47.53
C VAL A 976 13.85 11.94 -48.43
N ILE A 977 13.75 13.27 -48.60
CA ILE A 977 12.78 13.87 -49.52
C ILE A 977 13.11 13.66 -51.02
N GLU A 978 14.35 13.31 -51.36
CA GLU A 978 14.78 13.01 -52.73
C GLU A 978 14.51 11.54 -53.13
N ILE A 979 13.97 10.72 -52.23
CA ILE A 979 13.52 9.35 -52.53
C ILE A 979 12.44 9.38 -53.64
N GLU A 980 12.74 8.71 -54.76
CA GLU A 980 11.94 8.80 -55.99
C GLU A 980 10.44 8.58 -55.74
N LYS A 981 9.61 9.59 -56.04
CA LYS A 981 8.14 9.56 -55.92
C LYS A 981 7.63 9.24 -54.49
N MET A 982 8.37 9.59 -53.45
CA MET A 982 7.96 9.37 -52.05
C MET A 982 6.58 9.95 -51.75
N LEU A 983 6.33 11.21 -52.12
CA LEU A 983 5.03 11.87 -51.96
C LEU A 983 3.88 11.12 -52.66
N GLU A 984 4.09 10.69 -53.92
CA GLU A 984 3.08 9.94 -54.67
C GLU A 984 2.79 8.56 -54.05
N LYS A 985 3.83 7.88 -53.55
CA LYS A 985 3.72 6.60 -52.86
C LYS A 985 2.91 6.76 -51.56
N LEU A 986 3.19 7.78 -50.76
CA LEU A 986 2.48 8.07 -49.51
C LEU A 986 1.01 8.45 -49.76
N LYS A 987 0.75 9.41 -50.67
CA LYS A 987 -0.62 9.78 -51.08
C LYS A 987 -1.42 8.58 -51.58
N LYS A 988 -0.80 7.69 -52.37
CA LYS A 988 -1.43 6.44 -52.82
C LYS A 988 -1.69 5.46 -51.68
N CYS A 989 -0.80 5.39 -50.69
CA CYS A 989 -1.01 4.57 -49.50
C CYS A 989 -2.18 5.09 -48.66
N ASN A 990 -2.26 6.40 -48.40
CA ASN A 990 -3.40 7.00 -47.68
C ASN A 990 -4.73 6.74 -48.39
N ASN A 991 -4.80 6.91 -49.72
CA ASN A 991 -6.00 6.57 -50.50
C ASN A 991 -6.41 5.08 -50.35
N LEU A 992 -5.44 4.16 -50.34
CA LEU A 992 -5.71 2.73 -50.12
C LEU A 992 -6.15 2.44 -48.66
N LEU A 993 -5.53 3.10 -47.68
CA LEU A 993 -5.85 2.97 -46.25
C LEU A 993 -7.26 3.49 -45.93
N GLU A 994 -7.68 4.62 -46.52
CA GLU A 994 -9.06 5.13 -46.41
C GLU A 994 -10.08 4.14 -47.01
N MET A 995 -9.76 3.51 -48.16
CA MET A 995 -10.60 2.45 -48.74
C MET A 995 -10.67 1.22 -47.82
N ILE A 996 -9.56 0.84 -47.17
CA ILE A 996 -9.51 -0.29 -46.21
C ILE A 996 -10.33 0.03 -44.96
N GLN A 997 -10.17 1.21 -44.35
CA GLN A 997 -10.97 1.64 -43.20
C GLN A 997 -12.47 1.65 -43.52
N ARG A 998 -12.88 2.15 -44.69
CA ARG A 998 -14.29 2.12 -45.09
C ARG A 998 -14.80 0.68 -45.24
N GLY A 999 -14.07 -0.18 -45.96
CA GLY A 999 -14.42 -1.59 -46.10
C GLY A 999 -14.49 -2.34 -44.77
N LEU A 1000 -13.60 -2.03 -43.82
CA LEU A 1000 -13.60 -2.60 -42.48
C LEU A 1000 -14.85 -2.21 -41.68
N ASN A 1001 -15.24 -0.93 -41.72
CA ASN A 1001 -16.48 -0.48 -41.09
C ASN A 1001 -17.72 -1.11 -41.75
N GLU A 1002 -17.78 -1.19 -43.08
CA GLU A 1002 -18.86 -1.88 -43.82
C GLU A 1002 -18.95 -3.38 -43.43
N TYR A 1003 -17.80 -4.05 -43.21
CA TYR A 1003 -17.74 -5.44 -42.73
C TYR A 1003 -18.20 -5.60 -41.28
N LEU A 1004 -17.80 -4.69 -40.37
CA LEU A 1004 -18.23 -4.71 -38.97
C LEU A 1004 -19.74 -4.44 -38.84
N GLU A 1005 -20.29 -3.48 -39.58
CA GLU A 1005 -21.73 -3.24 -39.63
C GLU A 1005 -22.48 -4.44 -40.21
N LYS A 1006 -21.95 -5.09 -41.24
CA LYS A 1006 -22.52 -6.36 -41.76
C LYS A 1006 -22.53 -7.46 -40.69
N LYS A 1007 -21.48 -7.59 -39.88
CA LYS A 1007 -21.45 -8.54 -38.74
C LYS A 1007 -22.46 -8.17 -37.65
N ARG A 1008 -22.61 -6.88 -37.31
CA ARG A 1008 -23.65 -6.37 -36.39
C ARG A 1008 -25.07 -6.67 -36.90
N LEU A 1009 -25.34 -6.53 -38.19
CA LEU A 1009 -26.63 -6.90 -38.79
C LEU A 1009 -26.90 -8.42 -38.76
N TYR A 1010 -25.87 -9.27 -38.83
CA TYR A 1010 -26.03 -10.72 -38.66
C TYR A 1010 -26.31 -11.12 -37.20
N PHE A 1011 -25.69 -10.45 -36.22
CA PHE A 1011 -25.90 -10.71 -34.80
C PHE A 1011 -26.04 -9.39 -34.01
N PRO A 1012 -27.29 -8.87 -33.85
CA PRO A 1012 -27.53 -7.53 -33.31
C PRO A 1012 -26.99 -7.24 -31.89
N ARG A 1013 -26.63 -8.25 -31.11
CA ARG A 1013 -25.97 -8.06 -29.80
C ARG A 1013 -24.55 -7.47 -29.94
N PHE A 1014 -23.94 -7.50 -31.13
CA PHE A 1014 -22.69 -6.78 -31.42
C PHE A 1014 -22.86 -5.25 -31.53
N PHE A 1015 -24.07 -4.69 -31.51
CA PHE A 1015 -24.27 -3.24 -31.32
C PHE A 1015 -23.94 -2.78 -29.89
N PHE A 1016 -23.76 -3.70 -28.92
CA PHE A 1016 -23.31 -3.40 -27.55
C PHE A 1016 -21.78 -3.47 -27.36
N LEU A 1017 -21.02 -3.62 -28.46
CA LEU A 1017 -19.55 -3.69 -28.46
C LEU A 1017 -18.95 -2.54 -29.28
N SER A 1018 -17.80 -2.02 -28.85
CA SER A 1018 -17.03 -1.08 -29.66
C SER A 1018 -16.54 -1.74 -30.96
N ASN A 1019 -16.02 -0.94 -31.90
CA ASN A 1019 -15.39 -1.50 -33.10
C ASN A 1019 -14.19 -2.39 -32.74
N ASP A 1020 -13.36 -1.95 -31.78
CA ASP A 1020 -12.14 -2.66 -31.40
C ASP A 1020 -12.45 -3.94 -30.60
N GLU A 1021 -13.46 -3.94 -29.73
CA GLU A 1021 -13.94 -5.16 -29.06
C GLU A 1021 -14.52 -6.18 -30.05
N LEU A 1022 -15.23 -5.70 -31.08
CA LEU A 1022 -15.74 -6.57 -32.13
C LEU A 1022 -14.61 -7.10 -33.04
N LEU A 1023 -13.53 -6.34 -33.21
CA LEU A 1023 -12.32 -6.76 -33.92
C LEU A 1023 -11.49 -7.77 -33.10
N GLU A 1024 -11.39 -7.62 -31.79
CA GLU A 1024 -10.75 -8.59 -30.88
C GLU A 1024 -11.44 -9.97 -30.95
N ILE A 1025 -12.78 -9.99 -30.97
CA ILE A 1025 -13.58 -11.20 -31.18
C ILE A 1025 -13.38 -11.82 -32.58
N LEU A 1026 -13.14 -11.00 -33.61
CA LEU A 1026 -13.07 -11.44 -35.01
C LEU A 1026 -11.66 -11.69 -35.53
N SER A 1027 -10.61 -11.33 -34.78
CA SER A 1027 -9.21 -11.47 -35.19
C SER A 1027 -8.63 -12.85 -34.87
N GLU A 1028 -9.02 -13.48 -33.76
CA GLU A 1028 -8.51 -14.79 -33.32
C GLU A 1028 -9.59 -15.89 -33.35
N THR A 1029 -10.23 -16.08 -34.50
CA THR A 1029 -11.41 -16.97 -34.64
C THR A 1029 -11.18 -18.46 -34.34
N LYS A 1030 -9.91 -18.84 -34.13
CA LYS A 1030 -9.46 -20.19 -33.77
C LYS A 1030 -9.62 -20.51 -32.29
N ASP A 1031 -9.59 -19.50 -31.42
CA ASP A 1031 -9.85 -19.66 -29.98
C ASP A 1031 -11.22 -19.06 -29.61
N PRO A 1032 -12.29 -19.88 -29.56
CA PRO A 1032 -13.61 -19.40 -29.18
C PRO A 1032 -13.71 -18.98 -27.72
N THR A 1033 -12.68 -19.20 -26.87
CA THR A 1033 -12.67 -18.68 -25.51
C THR A 1033 -12.41 -17.17 -25.45
N ARG A 1034 -11.86 -16.56 -26.52
CA ARG A 1034 -11.66 -15.10 -26.60
C ARG A 1034 -12.93 -14.27 -26.50
N VAL A 1035 -14.11 -14.85 -26.75
CA VAL A 1035 -15.38 -14.11 -26.52
C VAL A 1035 -15.72 -13.94 -25.04
N GLN A 1036 -15.14 -14.74 -24.13
CA GLN A 1036 -15.56 -14.83 -22.72
C GLN A 1036 -15.58 -13.46 -21.99
N PRO A 1037 -14.60 -12.54 -22.16
CA PRO A 1037 -14.64 -11.22 -21.53
C PRO A 1037 -15.82 -10.35 -22.00
N HIS A 1038 -16.20 -10.47 -23.28
CA HIS A 1038 -17.24 -9.66 -23.91
C HIS A 1038 -18.63 -10.30 -23.82
N LEU A 1039 -18.74 -11.60 -23.48
CA LEU A 1039 -20.01 -12.33 -23.40
C LEU A 1039 -21.03 -11.62 -22.51
N LYS A 1040 -20.62 -11.09 -21.35
CA LYS A 1040 -21.53 -10.38 -20.42
C LYS A 1040 -22.16 -9.13 -21.04
N LYS A 1041 -21.49 -8.45 -21.99
CA LYS A 1041 -22.06 -7.32 -22.76
C LYS A 1041 -23.09 -7.78 -23.79
N CYS A 1042 -22.88 -8.94 -24.42
CA CYS A 1042 -23.84 -9.52 -25.36
C CYS A 1042 -25.02 -10.25 -24.68
N PHE A 1043 -24.79 -10.84 -23.51
CA PHE A 1043 -25.71 -11.70 -22.76
C PHE A 1043 -25.58 -11.44 -21.25
N GLU A 1044 -26.45 -10.58 -20.71
CA GLU A 1044 -26.51 -10.19 -19.30
C GLU A 1044 -26.41 -11.38 -18.31
N GLY A 1045 -27.14 -12.47 -18.58
CA GLY A 1045 -27.18 -13.68 -17.74
C GLY A 1045 -26.11 -14.75 -18.02
N ILE A 1046 -25.20 -14.53 -18.98
CA ILE A 1046 -24.10 -15.48 -19.28
C ILE A 1046 -22.77 -14.77 -19.02
N ALA A 1047 -22.16 -15.08 -17.88
CA ALA A 1047 -20.83 -14.59 -17.54
C ALA A 1047 -19.73 -15.45 -18.19
N LYS A 1048 -19.93 -16.78 -18.26
CA LYS A 1048 -18.99 -17.71 -18.90
C LYS A 1048 -19.69 -18.90 -19.57
N LEU A 1049 -18.99 -19.54 -20.49
CA LEU A 1049 -19.34 -20.82 -21.12
C LEU A 1049 -18.35 -21.92 -20.71
N ASN A 1050 -18.86 -23.14 -20.55
CA ASN A 1050 -18.05 -24.34 -20.38
C ASN A 1050 -17.74 -24.96 -21.75
N PHE A 1051 -16.46 -24.96 -22.12
CA PHE A 1051 -15.92 -25.59 -23.32
C PHE A 1051 -15.33 -26.98 -22.99
N THR A 1052 -15.40 -27.92 -23.95
CA THR A 1052 -14.64 -29.18 -23.93
C THR A 1052 -13.23 -29.00 -24.52
N GLU A 1053 -12.40 -30.06 -24.48
CA GLU A 1053 -11.10 -30.10 -25.17
C GLU A 1053 -11.26 -29.94 -26.69
N ASP A 1054 -12.35 -30.45 -27.27
CA ASP A 1054 -12.76 -30.24 -28.68
C ASP A 1054 -13.40 -28.85 -28.94
N LEU A 1055 -13.32 -27.92 -27.98
CA LEU A 1055 -13.88 -26.56 -28.03
C LEU A 1055 -15.41 -26.51 -28.24
N GLU A 1056 -16.14 -27.54 -27.79
CA GLU A 1056 -17.60 -27.58 -27.85
C GLU A 1056 -18.24 -27.02 -26.58
N ILE A 1057 -19.31 -26.24 -26.73
CA ILE A 1057 -20.00 -25.60 -25.61
C ILE A 1057 -21.05 -26.54 -25.04
N THR A 1058 -20.93 -26.86 -23.76
CA THR A 1058 -21.77 -27.84 -23.05
C THR A 1058 -22.72 -27.20 -22.03
N ALA A 1059 -22.26 -26.17 -21.32
CA ALA A 1059 -23.04 -25.46 -20.31
C ALA A 1059 -22.78 -23.94 -20.35
N MET A 1060 -23.73 -23.18 -19.81
CA MET A 1060 -23.61 -21.74 -19.56
C MET A 1060 -23.58 -21.46 -18.06
N ARG A 1061 -22.80 -20.47 -17.63
CA ARG A 1061 -22.60 -20.08 -16.23
C ARG A 1061 -22.93 -18.61 -16.01
N SER A 1062 -23.72 -18.31 -14.97
CA SER A 1062 -24.07 -16.94 -14.56
C SER A 1062 -22.93 -16.26 -13.79
N SER A 1063 -23.06 -14.96 -13.47
CA SER A 1063 -22.12 -14.28 -12.57
C SER A 1063 -22.14 -14.85 -11.15
N GLU A 1064 -23.30 -15.34 -10.70
CA GLU A 1064 -23.52 -15.89 -9.36
C GLU A 1064 -23.03 -17.36 -9.24
N GLY A 1065 -22.45 -17.90 -10.31
CA GLY A 1065 -21.87 -19.25 -10.35
C GLY A 1065 -22.85 -20.37 -10.68
N GLU A 1066 -24.15 -20.09 -10.85
CA GLU A 1066 -25.12 -21.08 -11.34
C GLU A 1066 -24.69 -21.65 -12.70
N VAL A 1067 -24.88 -22.95 -12.90
CA VAL A 1067 -24.53 -23.64 -14.17
C VAL A 1067 -25.77 -24.30 -14.74
N VAL A 1068 -26.12 -23.96 -15.99
CA VAL A 1068 -27.22 -24.58 -16.73
C VAL A 1068 -26.66 -25.35 -17.93
N GLN A 1069 -26.92 -26.66 -17.96
CA GLN A 1069 -26.54 -27.53 -19.06
C GLN A 1069 -27.35 -27.20 -20.33
N LEU A 1070 -26.71 -27.25 -21.50
CA LEU A 1070 -27.39 -27.00 -22.77
C LEU A 1070 -28.02 -28.30 -23.32
N VAL A 1071 -29.28 -28.20 -23.75
CA VAL A 1071 -30.06 -29.30 -24.38
C VAL A 1071 -29.46 -29.76 -25.72
N SER A 1072 -28.52 -28.99 -26.29
CA SER A 1072 -27.75 -29.35 -27.46
C SER A 1072 -26.34 -28.78 -27.36
N ILE A 1073 -25.33 -29.64 -27.38
CA ILE A 1073 -23.92 -29.26 -27.43
C ILE A 1073 -23.67 -28.44 -28.70
N ILE A 1074 -22.88 -27.37 -28.58
CA ILE A 1074 -22.60 -26.44 -29.70
C ILE A 1074 -21.13 -26.58 -30.12
N SER A 1075 -20.91 -27.28 -31.23
CA SER A 1075 -19.59 -27.37 -31.86
C SER A 1075 -19.21 -26.03 -32.49
N THR A 1076 -18.16 -25.39 -31.96
CA THR A 1076 -17.64 -24.12 -32.51
C THR A 1076 -16.92 -24.34 -33.84
N ALA A 1077 -16.18 -25.44 -33.97
CA ALA A 1077 -15.52 -25.87 -35.21
C ALA A 1077 -16.49 -25.99 -36.40
N ALA A 1078 -17.72 -26.46 -36.16
CA ALA A 1078 -18.77 -26.56 -37.19
C ALA A 1078 -19.17 -25.19 -37.79
N ALA A 1079 -18.96 -24.09 -37.07
CA ALA A 1079 -19.22 -22.73 -37.57
C ALA A 1079 -18.10 -22.17 -38.48
N ARG A 1080 -16.95 -22.86 -38.60
CA ARG A 1080 -15.82 -22.46 -39.46
C ARG A 1080 -15.39 -20.99 -39.25
N GLY A 1081 -14.98 -20.66 -38.02
CA GLY A 1081 -14.51 -19.32 -37.64
C GLY A 1081 -15.56 -18.20 -37.59
N GLN A 1082 -16.80 -18.44 -38.02
CA GLN A 1082 -17.86 -17.42 -37.99
C GLN A 1082 -18.54 -17.37 -36.62
N VAL A 1083 -17.96 -16.57 -35.73
CA VAL A 1083 -18.39 -16.39 -34.34
C VAL A 1083 -19.87 -16.03 -34.24
N GLU A 1084 -20.37 -15.18 -35.13
CA GLU A 1084 -21.78 -14.77 -35.17
C GLU A 1084 -22.75 -15.96 -35.33
N LYS A 1085 -22.33 -17.03 -36.02
CA LYS A 1085 -23.19 -18.19 -36.30
C LYS A 1085 -23.37 -19.07 -35.08
N TRP A 1086 -22.30 -19.34 -34.33
CA TRP A 1086 -22.43 -20.16 -33.12
C TRP A 1086 -23.03 -19.36 -31.95
N LEU A 1087 -22.83 -18.04 -31.87
CA LEU A 1087 -23.55 -17.19 -30.92
C LEU A 1087 -25.07 -17.14 -31.19
N LEU A 1088 -25.50 -17.14 -32.46
CA LEU A 1088 -26.91 -17.30 -32.84
C LEU A 1088 -27.48 -18.69 -32.50
N ILE A 1089 -26.65 -19.74 -32.50
CA ILE A 1089 -27.05 -21.08 -32.02
C ILE A 1089 -27.13 -21.08 -30.49
N LEU A 1090 -26.18 -20.44 -29.80
CA LEU A 1090 -26.19 -20.27 -28.34
C LEU A 1090 -27.44 -19.55 -27.85
N GLU A 1091 -27.86 -18.45 -28.49
CA GLU A 1091 -29.09 -17.75 -28.08
C GLU A 1091 -30.34 -18.65 -28.20
N LYS A 1092 -30.38 -19.54 -29.20
CA LYS A 1092 -31.48 -20.51 -29.38
C LYS A 1092 -31.38 -21.66 -28.36
N ALA A 1093 -30.18 -22.18 -28.13
CA ALA A 1093 -29.90 -23.24 -27.18
C ALA A 1093 -30.19 -22.80 -25.75
N MET A 1094 -29.75 -21.60 -25.35
CA MET A 1094 -30.06 -20.95 -24.06
C MET A 1094 -31.58 -20.94 -23.81
N LYS A 1095 -32.36 -20.37 -24.74
CA LYS A 1095 -33.83 -20.26 -24.60
C LYS A 1095 -34.50 -21.65 -24.52
N LYS A 1096 -34.07 -22.61 -25.34
CA LYS A 1096 -34.57 -23.99 -25.30
C LYS A 1096 -34.21 -24.71 -24.00
N SER A 1097 -33.01 -24.45 -23.47
CA SER A 1097 -32.50 -25.13 -22.27
C SER A 1097 -33.19 -24.61 -21.02
N ILE A 1098 -33.35 -23.29 -20.87
CA ILE A 1098 -34.16 -22.70 -19.78
C ILE A 1098 -35.61 -23.21 -19.84
N TYR A 1099 -36.22 -23.29 -21.04
CA TYR A 1099 -37.56 -23.87 -21.18
C TYR A 1099 -37.63 -25.34 -20.72
N GLN A 1100 -36.64 -26.17 -21.08
CA GLN A 1100 -36.56 -27.55 -20.63
C GLN A 1100 -36.31 -27.67 -19.12
N THR A 1101 -35.44 -26.85 -18.54
CA THR A 1101 -35.17 -26.81 -17.09
C THR A 1101 -36.44 -26.44 -16.31
N VAL A 1102 -37.19 -25.44 -16.78
CA VAL A 1102 -38.49 -25.05 -16.18
C VAL A 1102 -39.53 -26.17 -16.31
N ALA A 1103 -39.61 -26.85 -17.46
CA ALA A 1103 -40.51 -27.98 -17.65
C ALA A 1103 -40.16 -29.16 -16.72
N ASN A 1104 -38.88 -29.56 -16.67
CA ASN A 1104 -38.41 -30.64 -15.80
C ASN A 1104 -38.64 -30.31 -14.31
N ALA A 1105 -38.38 -29.06 -13.90
CA ALA A 1105 -38.64 -28.61 -12.54
C ALA A 1105 -40.13 -28.64 -12.19
N MET A 1106 -41.01 -28.29 -13.14
CA MET A 1106 -42.47 -28.36 -12.99
C MET A 1106 -42.99 -29.80 -12.91
N GLU A 1107 -42.40 -30.75 -13.63
CA GLU A 1107 -42.71 -32.18 -13.49
C GLU A 1107 -42.17 -32.78 -12.18
N ALA A 1108 -41.02 -32.32 -11.70
CA ALA A 1108 -40.41 -32.78 -10.45
C ALA A 1108 -41.12 -32.25 -9.18
N TYR A 1109 -41.65 -31.02 -9.22
CA TYR A 1109 -42.23 -30.33 -8.05
C TYR A 1109 -43.22 -31.17 -7.22
N PRO A 1110 -44.20 -31.90 -7.79
CA PRO A 1110 -45.12 -32.74 -7.01
C PRO A 1110 -44.56 -34.14 -6.64
N CYS A 1111 -43.32 -34.46 -7.01
CA CYS A 1111 -42.71 -35.79 -6.86
C CYS A 1111 -41.49 -35.83 -5.92
N THR A 1112 -40.97 -34.67 -5.50
CA THR A 1112 -39.79 -34.51 -4.64
C THR A 1112 -40.10 -33.62 -3.44
N GLU A 1113 -39.46 -33.85 -2.30
CA GLU A 1113 -39.64 -33.00 -1.12
C GLU A 1113 -39.18 -31.56 -1.38
N ARG A 1114 -39.86 -30.59 -0.76
CA ARG A 1114 -39.76 -29.17 -1.11
C ARG A 1114 -38.33 -28.64 -0.97
N ASP A 1115 -37.66 -28.98 0.12
CA ASP A 1115 -36.32 -28.48 0.43
C ASP A 1115 -35.26 -29.06 -0.52
N SER A 1116 -35.35 -30.35 -0.89
CA SER A 1116 -34.47 -30.92 -1.91
C SER A 1116 -34.70 -30.28 -3.27
N TRP A 1117 -35.97 -30.11 -3.67
CA TRP A 1117 -36.33 -29.52 -4.96
C TRP A 1117 -35.83 -28.07 -5.09
N VAL A 1118 -35.86 -27.27 -4.01
CA VAL A 1118 -35.35 -25.89 -4.04
C VAL A 1118 -33.84 -25.82 -4.29
N MET A 1119 -33.08 -26.86 -3.91
CA MET A 1119 -31.63 -26.93 -4.10
C MET A 1119 -31.22 -27.54 -5.46
N ASP A 1120 -32.08 -28.36 -6.07
CA ASP A 1120 -31.81 -29.07 -7.33
C ASP A 1120 -31.98 -28.22 -8.61
N TRP A 1121 -32.68 -27.07 -8.55
CA TRP A 1121 -33.02 -26.24 -9.72
C TRP A 1121 -32.49 -24.80 -9.62
N PRO A 1122 -32.14 -24.12 -10.74
CA PRO A 1122 -31.66 -22.73 -10.73
C PRO A 1122 -32.69 -21.76 -10.14
N GLY A 1123 -32.23 -20.70 -9.46
CA GLY A 1123 -33.07 -19.82 -8.62
C GLY A 1123 -34.25 -19.19 -9.37
N GLN A 1124 -34.04 -18.73 -10.60
CA GLN A 1124 -35.13 -18.16 -11.41
C GLN A 1124 -36.15 -19.23 -11.89
N THR A 1125 -35.72 -20.49 -12.01
CA THR A 1125 -36.62 -21.62 -12.27
C THR A 1125 -37.42 -21.97 -11.02
N VAL A 1126 -36.75 -22.05 -9.87
CA VAL A 1126 -37.36 -22.23 -8.54
C VAL A 1126 -38.47 -21.21 -8.32
N LEU A 1127 -38.19 -19.92 -8.53
CA LEU A 1127 -39.19 -18.85 -8.41
C LEU A 1127 -40.36 -19.02 -9.39
N CYS A 1128 -40.08 -19.20 -10.69
CA CYS A 1128 -41.11 -19.31 -11.72
C CYS A 1128 -42.09 -20.46 -11.47
N VAL A 1129 -41.58 -21.65 -11.17
CA VAL A 1129 -42.41 -22.83 -10.91
C VAL A 1129 -43.12 -22.71 -9.56
N SER A 1130 -42.44 -22.22 -8.50
CA SER A 1130 -43.07 -22.01 -7.19
C SER A 1130 -44.24 -21.01 -7.26
N SER A 1131 -44.08 -19.88 -7.96
CA SER A 1131 -45.17 -18.92 -8.17
C SER A 1131 -46.32 -19.51 -8.99
N THR A 1132 -46.03 -20.43 -9.93
CA THR A 1132 -47.06 -21.09 -10.74
C THR A 1132 -47.89 -22.08 -9.91
N PHE A 1133 -47.24 -22.95 -9.14
CA PHE A 1133 -47.94 -23.88 -8.22
C PHE A 1133 -48.70 -23.12 -7.13
N TRP A 1134 -48.06 -22.16 -6.44
CA TRP A 1134 -48.72 -21.30 -5.46
C TRP A 1134 -49.99 -20.64 -6.03
N THR A 1135 -49.92 -20.08 -7.23
CA THR A 1135 -51.09 -19.45 -7.88
C THR A 1135 -52.20 -20.48 -8.16
N SER A 1136 -51.84 -21.67 -8.65
CA SER A 1136 -52.78 -22.77 -8.93
C SER A 1136 -53.45 -23.30 -7.66
N GLU A 1137 -52.66 -23.54 -6.61
CA GLU A 1137 -53.09 -24.13 -5.34
C GLU A 1137 -53.94 -23.15 -4.53
N VAL A 1138 -53.54 -21.87 -4.45
CA VAL A 1138 -54.35 -20.81 -3.85
C VAL A 1138 -55.67 -20.62 -4.62
N HIS A 1139 -55.65 -20.65 -5.96
CA HIS A 1139 -56.86 -20.57 -6.78
C HIS A 1139 -57.79 -21.77 -6.57
N ALA A 1140 -57.24 -22.98 -6.38
CA ALA A 1140 -58.00 -24.18 -6.03
C ALA A 1140 -58.54 -24.12 -4.59
N ALA A 1141 -57.79 -23.57 -3.64
CA ALA A 1141 -58.19 -23.36 -2.25
C ALA A 1141 -59.35 -22.36 -2.13
N ILE A 1142 -59.29 -21.24 -2.85
CA ILE A 1142 -60.37 -20.22 -2.92
C ILE A 1142 -61.69 -20.79 -3.44
N ARG A 1143 -61.64 -21.82 -4.30
CA ARG A 1143 -62.83 -22.47 -4.86
C ARG A 1143 -63.51 -23.47 -3.90
N LYS A 1144 -62.93 -23.78 -2.74
CA LYS A 1144 -63.53 -24.69 -1.74
C LYS A 1144 -64.55 -23.92 -0.87
N PRO A 1145 -65.78 -24.43 -0.66
CA PRO A 1145 -66.87 -23.65 -0.04
C PRO A 1145 -66.73 -23.42 1.48
N SER A 1146 -65.74 -24.02 2.14
CA SER A 1146 -65.38 -23.74 3.53
C SER A 1146 -63.89 -24.02 3.77
N ASN A 1147 -63.27 -23.18 4.63
CA ASN A 1147 -61.93 -23.29 5.22
C ASN A 1147 -60.69 -23.51 4.32
N GLY A 1148 -60.84 -23.71 3.01
CA GLY A 1148 -59.77 -24.21 2.13
C GLY A 1148 -58.45 -23.43 2.11
N LEU A 1149 -58.45 -22.13 2.40
CA LEU A 1149 -57.22 -21.33 2.55
C LEU A 1149 -56.47 -21.61 3.86
N ASN A 1150 -57.17 -21.90 4.96
CA ASN A 1150 -56.54 -22.33 6.22
C ASN A 1150 -55.96 -23.74 6.06
N ASP A 1151 -56.68 -24.62 5.37
CA ASP A 1151 -56.21 -25.98 5.08
C ASP A 1151 -54.95 -25.95 4.20
N TYR A 1152 -54.88 -25.04 3.21
CA TYR A 1152 -53.68 -24.81 2.40
C TYR A 1152 -52.52 -24.25 3.24
N LEU A 1153 -52.77 -23.29 4.13
CA LEU A 1153 -51.75 -22.71 5.01
C LEU A 1153 -51.17 -23.72 6.02
N HIS A 1154 -51.92 -24.76 6.37
CA HIS A 1154 -51.40 -25.91 7.12
C HIS A 1154 -50.64 -26.92 6.26
N PHE A 1155 -50.98 -27.05 4.97
CA PHE A 1155 -50.28 -27.94 4.03
C PHE A 1155 -48.96 -27.35 3.54
N SER A 1156 -48.90 -26.04 3.28
CA SER A 1156 -47.69 -25.30 2.88
C SER A 1156 -46.77 -24.92 4.04
N GLY A 1157 -46.92 -25.60 5.19
CA GLY A 1157 -46.17 -25.38 6.43
C GLY A 1157 -45.52 -26.67 6.96
N CYS A 1158 -45.30 -27.63 6.06
CA CYS A 1158 -44.58 -28.89 6.24
C CYS A 1158 -43.74 -29.14 4.97
#